data_AF-A0A355U512-F1
#
_entry.id   AF-A0A355U512-F1
#
_cell.length_a   1.000
_cell.length_b   1.000
_cell.length_c   1.000
_cell.angle_alpha   90.00
_cell.angle_beta   90.00
_cell.angle_gamma   90.00
#
_symmetry.space_group_name_H-M   'P 1'
#
loop_
_entity.id
_entity.type
_entity.pdbx_description
1 polymer ?
#
loop_
_entity_poly.entity_id
_entity_poly.type
_entity_poly.pdbx_seq_one_letter_code
_entity_poly.pdbx_strand_id
1 'polypeptide(L)'
;MEQTILKYFEIYYLNIISRIIMGKSTHFIASIAVLLGLAACSLEKDNFRPEQGKPELITITGEISQVYQTRANDSGFADKDQIGVYIVDYDGSSAGTLRNNGNRADNVRFTFDESAYKWVPDRDIYWKDKETHIDVYGYYPYSSSVDKVSEYPFEIKKDQSTEALNGKPGGYEASDFLWGKAENAAPTDRIVMLSFTHRMAGIRVSLVKGSGFTDEEWAAASKEVLILNTKRNATISLATGTATAIGKADDAGIIPYKKNGDFRAVVVPQEIAYGTPVISITINGTSYKYSRDEATNLSASKQHNFTITVNKRALGDFEFKVSDESITAWENDSVSHDATTKEYIVVNVLTPGTLDECIKTAGIDVNKVKNLKVTGVINARDFAVMRYLMPNLSALNLKEVHIKATNSGTIDGKRYSKGEDDTIPEEALYQTSITNLILPDNITAIDYNAFRECDKLSGSLTIPEGVITIENDAFAFCRLLRGKLFLPESLISIGRNAFLECYFTGNLTLPSNLVSIGAGAFSCNTFTGRLSLPNSLKTLESGAFSSNPNLTGDIIIPSSITQISPVLFAGCSGLNGALILHDNITKISDRAFNGCSFRGELILPENLTVIEQAAFANCQFSGRLVLPEELVIIGKNAFANNWLLSGIIEFPSNTINIGVGAFSGCSNLEGIVLPESIDLIQESTFANCFGLNSIVCKGEYPPTILSNAFAGVAKENFTVEVPESAVIQYQQASGWSDFKRISAHRNLVIRPNSASALNTKTTRELTLNADDEWFVESMPDWVILTQKEGKGKAELKLEFMQMPAGSNREGKIVFKLKDKDYRTTCYLTQYDYGYAEDEIVTLNKATKGKGANLVLLGDGYNAKDISEGLLLKDINEAMGHFFSIEPYKTYKDYFNVYTGIAVSPESGIGSVNTIIYNRFNTYAKGGVTLSGRNGESDYNEIFKYACKAPTVSEENLNQTLIVIVPNTTNYGGICYMYNGGEAIAYCPKSDNEYPLDFRGVVQHEAGGHGFGKLGDEYIYHNKFIDACGCSCCGHEKAINNAKMNGWYENLSLTGKTDEVPWSHLIFNEKYGKIVDIYEGGYMHSRGVYRSEYNSCMNYNIPYYSTISREAIVKRIMEYAGEEYSFEKFAANDNIENLPETAT
;
A
#
# COMPACT_ATOMS: atom_id res chain seq x y z
N MET A 1 -44.11 -47.65 -41.15
CA MET A 1 -44.03 -46.98 -39.83
C MET A 1 -42.78 -47.47 -39.10
N GLU A 2 -41.63 -47.45 -39.79
CA GLU A 2 -40.32 -47.92 -39.31
C GLU A 2 -39.19 -46.94 -39.68
N GLN A 3 -39.47 -45.88 -40.46
CA GLN A 3 -38.50 -44.84 -40.81
C GLN A 3 -38.55 -43.60 -39.91
N THR A 4 -39.51 -43.52 -38.97
CA THR A 4 -39.61 -42.40 -38.01
C THR A 4 -38.91 -42.71 -36.68
N ILE A 5 -38.61 -43.99 -36.40
CA ILE A 5 -37.93 -44.41 -35.15
C ILE A 5 -36.40 -44.34 -35.29
N LEU A 6 -35.84 -44.52 -36.49
CA LEU A 6 -34.39 -44.38 -36.74
C LEU A 6 -33.90 -42.93 -36.65
N LYS A 7 -34.72 -41.93 -37.00
CA LYS A 7 -34.35 -40.51 -36.91
C LYS A 7 -34.31 -39.96 -35.48
N TYR A 8 -35.02 -40.60 -34.54
CA TYR A 8 -34.98 -40.24 -33.12
C TYR A 8 -33.79 -40.86 -32.37
N PHE A 9 -33.27 -41.99 -32.84
CA PHE A 9 -32.09 -42.63 -32.24
C PHE A 9 -30.76 -41.95 -32.64
N GLU A 10 -30.65 -41.40 -33.85
CA GLU A 10 -29.44 -40.67 -34.29
C GLU A 10 -29.25 -39.32 -33.58
N ILE A 11 -30.34 -38.59 -33.30
CA ILE A 11 -30.27 -37.28 -32.62
C ILE A 11 -29.99 -37.43 -31.11
N TYR A 12 -30.35 -38.57 -30.50
CA TYR A 12 -30.07 -38.86 -29.10
C TYR A 12 -28.63 -39.36 -28.88
N TYR A 13 -28.06 -40.13 -29.81
CA TYR A 13 -26.68 -40.60 -29.72
C TYR A 13 -25.64 -39.51 -30.03
N LEU A 14 -25.93 -38.58 -30.95
CA LEU A 14 -25.05 -37.44 -31.24
C LEU A 14 -24.99 -36.43 -30.08
N ASN A 15 -26.08 -36.25 -29.31
CA ASN A 15 -26.08 -35.41 -28.11
C ASN A 15 -25.36 -36.05 -26.90
N ILE A 16 -25.33 -37.38 -26.81
CA ILE A 16 -24.57 -38.10 -25.78
C ILE A 16 -23.08 -38.13 -26.11
N ILE A 17 -22.70 -38.24 -27.39
CA ILE A 17 -21.28 -38.19 -27.80
C ILE A 17 -20.72 -36.76 -27.70
N SER A 18 -21.50 -35.71 -27.98
CA SER A 18 -21.09 -34.31 -27.73
C SER A 18 -20.91 -34.01 -26.23
N ARG A 19 -21.77 -34.56 -25.35
CA ARG A 19 -21.60 -34.45 -23.88
C ARG A 19 -20.47 -35.31 -23.32
N ILE A 20 -20.14 -36.45 -23.93
CA ILE A 20 -18.99 -37.28 -23.52
C ILE A 20 -17.66 -36.71 -24.03
N ILE A 21 -17.67 -35.92 -25.11
CA ILE A 21 -16.49 -35.20 -25.61
C ILE A 21 -16.26 -33.88 -24.84
N MET A 22 -17.31 -33.21 -24.35
CA MET A 22 -17.18 -32.05 -23.43
C MET A 22 -16.89 -32.41 -21.96
N GLY A 23 -17.15 -33.66 -21.54
CA GLY A 23 -16.85 -34.13 -20.17
C GLY A 23 -15.40 -34.61 -19.96
N LYS A 24 -14.62 -34.82 -21.03
CA LYS A 24 -13.21 -35.24 -20.92
C LYS A 24 -12.22 -34.07 -20.91
N SER A 25 -12.63 -32.89 -21.40
CA SER A 25 -11.85 -31.65 -21.29
C SER A 25 -11.83 -31.11 -19.86
N THR A 26 -12.90 -31.27 -19.07
CA THR A 26 -12.93 -30.82 -17.66
C THR A 26 -12.06 -31.69 -16.75
N HIS A 27 -11.91 -32.99 -17.02
CA HIS A 27 -11.00 -33.84 -16.26
C HIS A 27 -9.53 -33.69 -16.71
N PHE A 28 -9.26 -33.36 -17.99
CA PHE A 28 -7.91 -33.04 -18.43
C PHE A 28 -7.47 -31.63 -17.97
N ILE A 29 -8.41 -30.66 -17.87
CA ILE A 29 -8.16 -29.32 -17.32
C ILE A 29 -8.07 -29.35 -15.78
N ALA A 30 -8.85 -30.17 -15.08
CA ALA A 30 -8.67 -30.37 -13.63
C ALA A 30 -7.35 -31.11 -13.32
N SER A 31 -6.94 -32.05 -14.17
CA SER A 31 -5.65 -32.75 -14.02
C SER A 31 -4.47 -31.83 -14.36
N ILE A 32 -4.60 -30.94 -15.35
CA ILE A 32 -3.59 -29.93 -15.69
C ILE A 32 -3.60 -28.76 -14.71
N ALA A 33 -4.73 -28.39 -14.08
CA ALA A 33 -4.75 -27.42 -12.99
C ALA A 33 -4.22 -28.01 -11.66
N VAL A 34 -4.36 -29.32 -11.44
CA VAL A 34 -3.72 -30.04 -10.33
C VAL A 34 -2.24 -30.30 -10.62
N LEU A 35 -1.84 -30.53 -11.88
CA LEU A 35 -0.43 -30.60 -12.29
C LEU A 35 0.24 -29.23 -12.40
N LEU A 36 -0.49 -28.13 -12.67
CA LEU A 36 0.00 -26.75 -12.60
C LEU A 36 -0.10 -26.17 -11.18
N GLY A 37 -0.93 -26.75 -10.30
CA GLY A 37 -0.89 -26.51 -8.86
C GLY A 37 0.20 -27.31 -8.13
N LEU A 38 0.72 -28.37 -8.75
CA LEU A 38 1.90 -29.14 -8.31
C LEU A 38 3.19 -28.79 -9.09
N ALA A 39 3.06 -28.10 -10.23
CA ALA A 39 4.15 -27.52 -11.03
C ALA A 39 4.09 -25.99 -11.08
N ALA A 40 3.40 -25.36 -10.14
CA ALA A 40 3.67 -23.99 -9.76
C ALA A 40 5.08 -23.99 -9.18
N CYS A 41 6.03 -23.58 -10.01
CA CYS A 41 7.45 -23.47 -9.67
C CYS A 41 8.10 -24.81 -9.31
N SER A 42 8.58 -25.55 -10.32
CA SER A 42 9.99 -25.91 -10.24
C SER A 42 10.79 -24.60 -10.49
N LEU A 43 10.86 -23.62 -9.57
CA LEU A 43 11.75 -23.74 -8.42
C LEU A 43 12.24 -25.18 -8.28
N GLU A 44 13.34 -25.48 -8.98
CA GLU A 44 14.41 -26.11 -8.20
C GLU A 44 14.32 -25.49 -6.80
N LYS A 45 14.39 -26.33 -5.78
CA LYS A 45 14.89 -25.84 -4.51
C LYS A 45 16.31 -25.31 -4.78
N ASP A 46 16.46 -24.18 -5.48
CA ASP A 46 17.26 -23.11 -5.00
C ASP A 46 16.71 -22.88 -3.61
N ASN A 47 17.41 -23.51 -2.69
CA ASN A 47 17.38 -23.16 -1.30
C ASN A 47 17.76 -21.69 -1.21
N PHE A 48 16.82 -20.79 -1.52
CA PHE A 48 16.74 -19.48 -0.90
C PHE A 48 15.86 -19.62 0.36
N ARG A 49 16.17 -20.63 1.17
CA ARG A 49 16.47 -20.28 2.56
C ARG A 49 17.67 -19.33 2.45
N PRO A 50 17.65 -18.13 3.02
CA PRO A 50 18.92 -17.44 3.21
C PRO A 50 19.80 -18.45 3.94
N GLU A 51 20.86 -18.93 3.28
CA GLU A 51 22.02 -19.33 4.05
C GLU A 51 22.30 -18.12 4.94
N GLN A 52 22.23 -18.32 6.26
CA GLN A 52 22.58 -17.29 7.21
C GLN A 52 23.96 -16.74 6.81
N GLY A 53 24.00 -15.53 6.26
CA GLY A 53 25.24 -14.82 5.95
C GLY A 53 25.61 -14.58 4.47
N LYS A 54 24.75 -14.84 3.46
CA LYS A 54 25.04 -14.38 2.07
C LYS A 54 24.42 -12.99 1.78
N PRO A 55 25.18 -11.99 1.30
CA PRO A 55 24.66 -10.66 0.98
C PRO A 55 23.76 -10.68 -0.27
N GLU A 56 22.66 -9.93 -0.25
CA GLU A 56 21.70 -9.80 -1.36
C GLU A 56 22.07 -8.63 -2.28
N LEU A 57 21.96 -8.81 -3.60
CA LEU A 57 22.38 -7.84 -4.62
C LEU A 57 21.32 -6.76 -4.85
N ILE A 58 21.73 -5.50 -4.90
CA ILE A 58 20.88 -4.38 -5.34
C ILE A 58 20.89 -4.36 -6.87
N THR A 59 19.75 -4.68 -7.49
CA THR A 59 19.59 -4.59 -8.94
C THR A 59 18.97 -3.24 -9.30
N ILE A 60 19.63 -2.46 -10.15
CA ILE A 60 19.15 -1.14 -10.57
C ILE A 60 18.75 -1.20 -12.04
N THR A 61 17.67 -0.50 -12.38
CA THR A 61 17.31 -0.20 -13.76
C THR A 61 16.94 1.28 -13.89
N GLY A 62 16.84 1.81 -15.11
CA GLY A 62 16.48 3.20 -15.32
C GLY A 62 15.85 3.47 -16.69
N GLU A 63 14.93 4.43 -16.71
CA GLU A 63 14.20 4.91 -17.88
C GLU A 63 14.16 6.45 -17.88
N ILE A 64 14.01 7.07 -19.05
CA ILE A 64 13.80 8.53 -19.17
C ILE A 64 12.29 8.80 -19.19
N SER A 65 11.82 9.65 -18.29
CA SER A 65 10.42 10.06 -18.21
C SER A 65 10.12 11.17 -19.24
N GLN A 66 9.64 10.80 -20.43
CA GLN A 66 9.28 11.74 -21.50
C GLN A 66 8.13 11.24 -22.40
N VAL A 67 7.50 12.16 -23.16
CA VAL A 67 6.33 11.89 -24.03
C VAL A 67 6.79 11.59 -25.46
N TYR A 68 6.64 10.34 -25.91
CA TYR A 68 7.15 9.85 -27.20
C TYR A 68 6.38 10.37 -28.43
N GLN A 69 6.94 11.35 -29.15
CA GLN A 69 6.28 11.92 -30.34
C GLN A 69 6.82 11.43 -31.70
N THR A 70 8.13 11.13 -31.82
CA THR A 70 8.81 10.96 -33.13
C THR A 70 9.75 9.75 -33.25
N ARG A 71 10.03 8.97 -32.19
CA ARG A 71 11.01 7.86 -32.17
C ARG A 71 10.54 6.58 -31.49
N ALA A 72 11.09 5.45 -31.94
CA ALA A 72 10.68 4.08 -31.65
C ALA A 72 10.94 3.54 -30.27
N ASN A 73 12.12 3.86 -29.76
CA ASN A 73 12.51 3.64 -28.40
C ASN A 73 13.29 4.89 -27.97
N ASP A 74 12.62 5.72 -27.19
CA ASP A 74 13.26 6.81 -26.47
C ASP A 74 12.93 6.70 -24.98
N SER A 75 12.49 5.51 -24.55
CA SER A 75 12.27 5.14 -23.15
C SER A 75 13.55 5.20 -22.34
N GLY A 76 14.69 5.42 -23.00
CA GLY A 76 15.89 5.92 -22.38
C GLY A 76 17.12 5.68 -23.23
N PHE A 77 18.20 5.41 -22.49
CA PHE A 77 19.58 5.23 -22.89
C PHE A 77 19.82 4.23 -24.05
N ALA A 78 20.91 4.42 -24.79
CA ALA A 78 21.39 3.57 -25.87
C ALA A 78 22.53 2.63 -25.41
N ASP A 79 22.87 1.61 -26.22
CA ASP A 79 23.93 0.67 -25.85
C ASP A 79 25.21 1.45 -25.52
N LYS A 80 25.85 1.05 -24.42
CA LYS A 80 27.05 1.68 -23.86
C LYS A 80 26.87 3.06 -23.24
N ASP A 81 25.66 3.57 -23.12
CA ASP A 81 25.44 4.73 -22.26
C ASP A 81 25.85 4.44 -20.83
N GLN A 82 26.43 5.46 -20.19
CA GLN A 82 27.02 5.33 -18.88
C GLN A 82 26.37 6.33 -17.93
N ILE A 83 25.81 5.81 -16.84
CA ILE A 83 25.30 6.61 -15.72
C ILE A 83 26.24 6.50 -14.52
N GLY A 84 26.32 7.55 -13.72
CA GLY A 84 26.90 7.49 -12.38
C GLY A 84 25.82 7.26 -11.35
N VAL A 85 26.02 6.27 -10.47
CA VAL A 85 25.08 5.92 -9.42
C VAL A 85 25.69 6.11 -8.04
N TYR A 86 24.95 6.76 -7.16
CA TYR A 86 25.24 6.79 -5.73
C TYR A 86 24.13 6.06 -4.97
N ILE A 87 24.51 5.34 -3.92
CA ILE A 87 23.57 4.66 -3.02
C ILE A 87 23.86 5.10 -1.60
N VAL A 88 22.85 5.60 -0.91
CA VAL A 88 22.95 6.16 0.42
C VAL A 88 22.08 5.35 1.36
N ASP A 89 22.66 4.87 2.45
CA ASP A 89 21.93 4.12 3.48
C ASP A 89 21.05 5.03 4.31
N TYR A 90 19.92 4.50 4.73
CA TYR A 90 19.14 5.07 5.82
C TYR A 90 19.85 4.81 7.15
N ASP A 91 19.71 5.76 8.07
CA ASP A 91 20.07 5.60 9.48
C ASP A 91 18.76 5.47 10.28
N GLY A 92 18.34 4.23 10.53
CA GLY A 92 16.99 3.93 11.01
C GLY A 92 15.94 4.33 9.97
N SER A 93 15.00 5.21 10.34
CA SER A 93 13.97 5.73 9.43
C SER A 93 14.36 7.01 8.69
N SER A 94 15.58 7.52 8.90
CA SER A 94 16.05 8.77 8.29
C SER A 94 16.85 8.48 7.03
N ALA A 95 16.47 9.10 5.92
CA ALA A 95 17.24 9.05 4.69
C ALA A 95 18.65 9.59 4.93
N GLY A 96 19.67 8.83 4.53
CA GLY A 96 21.04 9.33 4.62
C GLY A 96 21.26 10.48 3.64
N THR A 97 22.18 11.37 3.99
CA THR A 97 22.58 12.47 3.10
C THR A 97 23.58 11.97 2.05
N LEU A 98 23.36 12.31 0.78
CA LEU A 98 24.34 12.06 -0.28
C LEU A 98 25.66 12.81 0.00
N ARG A 99 26.76 12.07 0.16
CA ARG A 99 28.10 12.59 0.43
C ARG A 99 28.99 12.48 -0.82
N ASN A 100 30.13 13.16 -0.82
CA ASN A 100 31.15 12.98 -1.86
C ASN A 100 31.76 11.57 -1.85
N ASN A 101 31.93 11.02 -0.64
CA ASN A 101 32.48 9.70 -0.41
C ASN A 101 31.94 9.09 0.89
N GLY A 102 32.05 7.77 1.03
CA GLY A 102 31.58 7.05 2.20
C GLY A 102 30.08 6.74 2.19
N ASN A 103 29.41 6.85 1.04
CA ASN A 103 28.09 6.27 0.85
C ASN A 103 28.23 4.75 0.60
N ARG A 104 27.11 4.00 0.54
CA ARG A 104 27.13 2.58 0.17
C ARG A 104 27.72 2.38 -1.23
N ALA A 105 27.39 3.28 -2.14
CA ALA A 105 28.01 3.36 -3.46
C ALA A 105 28.37 4.81 -3.77
N ASP A 106 29.64 5.06 -4.09
CA ASP A 106 30.15 6.36 -4.48
C ASP A 106 30.42 6.36 -5.98
N ASN A 107 29.57 7.06 -6.75
CA ASN A 107 29.72 7.26 -8.20
C ASN A 107 30.01 5.97 -9.00
N VAL A 108 29.32 4.88 -8.69
CA VAL A 108 29.53 3.61 -9.41
C VAL A 108 29.00 3.79 -10.83
N ARG A 109 29.85 3.51 -11.81
CA ARG A 109 29.45 3.50 -13.21
C ARG A 109 28.54 2.30 -13.48
N PHE A 110 27.41 2.56 -14.12
CA PHE A 110 26.60 1.53 -14.76
C PHE A 110 26.62 1.77 -16.27
N THR A 111 26.81 0.70 -17.03
CA THR A 111 26.79 0.72 -18.50
C THR A 111 25.54 0.01 -18.98
N PHE A 112 24.78 0.64 -19.87
CA PHE A 112 23.59 0.03 -20.45
C PHE A 112 23.98 -1.05 -21.48
N ASP A 113 23.50 -2.27 -21.27
CA ASP A 113 23.51 -3.35 -22.26
C ASP A 113 22.13 -3.39 -22.91
N GLU A 114 22.04 -2.82 -24.11
CA GLU A 114 20.77 -2.73 -24.84
C GLU A 114 20.25 -4.12 -25.24
N SER A 115 21.14 -5.07 -25.52
CA SER A 115 20.76 -6.41 -25.98
C SER A 115 20.10 -7.25 -24.87
N ALA A 116 20.56 -7.06 -23.63
CA ALA A 116 20.00 -7.70 -22.44
C ALA A 116 18.96 -6.81 -21.72
N TYR A 117 18.76 -5.58 -22.18
CA TYR A 117 17.96 -4.54 -21.54
C TYR A 117 18.27 -4.40 -20.03
N LYS A 118 19.56 -4.33 -19.71
CA LYS A 118 20.06 -4.35 -18.33
C LYS A 118 21.17 -3.33 -18.12
N TRP A 119 21.13 -2.66 -16.97
CA TRP A 119 22.24 -1.87 -16.48
C TRP A 119 23.29 -2.76 -15.80
N VAL A 120 24.52 -2.72 -16.30
CA VAL A 120 25.64 -3.51 -15.79
C VAL A 120 26.56 -2.61 -14.97
N PRO A 121 26.67 -2.81 -13.64
CA PRO A 121 27.58 -2.02 -12.83
C PRO A 121 29.05 -2.46 -13.01
N ASP A 122 29.97 -1.52 -12.81
CA ASP A 122 31.41 -1.81 -12.72
C ASP A 122 31.77 -2.75 -11.56
N ARG A 123 30.92 -2.82 -10.52
CA ARG A 123 31.02 -3.74 -9.39
C ARG A 123 29.65 -4.03 -8.78
N ASP A 124 29.48 -5.23 -8.26
CA ASP A 124 28.28 -5.60 -7.50
C ASP A 124 28.11 -4.71 -6.26
N ILE A 125 26.86 -4.35 -5.98
CA ILE A 125 26.47 -3.57 -4.81
C ILE A 125 25.42 -4.38 -4.06
N TYR A 126 25.59 -4.52 -2.74
CA TYR A 126 24.75 -5.37 -1.92
C TYR A 126 24.00 -4.55 -0.87
N TRP A 127 22.83 -5.05 -0.46
CA TRP A 127 22.11 -4.55 0.71
C TRP A 127 22.98 -4.65 1.95
N LYS A 128 22.81 -3.71 2.90
CA LYS A 128 23.58 -3.71 4.16
C LYS A 128 23.25 -4.93 5.01
N ASP A 129 21.95 -5.15 5.12
CA ASP A 129 21.24 -6.11 5.95
C ASP A 129 19.79 -6.16 5.42
N LYS A 130 18.89 -6.81 6.16
CA LYS A 130 17.49 -7.00 5.76
C LYS A 130 16.57 -5.84 6.15
N GLU A 131 17.10 -4.80 6.77
CA GLU A 131 16.33 -3.73 7.41
C GLU A 131 16.70 -2.34 6.87
N THR A 132 17.92 -2.16 6.36
CA THR A 132 18.43 -0.85 5.94
C THR A 132 17.94 -0.50 4.54
N HIS A 133 17.05 0.48 4.48
CA HIS A 133 16.61 1.10 3.23
C HIS A 133 17.71 1.96 2.60
N ILE A 134 17.57 2.27 1.32
CA ILE A 134 18.51 3.10 0.57
C ILE A 134 17.80 4.15 -0.27
N ASP A 135 18.46 5.30 -0.45
CA ASP A 135 18.20 6.18 -1.59
C ASP A 135 19.21 5.87 -2.70
N VAL A 136 18.75 5.86 -3.95
CA VAL A 136 19.59 5.68 -5.13
C VAL A 136 19.51 6.93 -5.99
N TYR A 137 20.66 7.53 -6.30
CA TYR A 137 20.79 8.71 -7.15
C TYR A 137 21.50 8.32 -8.44
N GLY A 138 20.94 8.68 -9.58
CA GLY A 138 21.52 8.45 -10.90
C GLY A 138 21.67 9.75 -11.69
N TYR A 139 22.77 9.88 -12.44
CA TYR A 139 22.94 10.97 -13.40
C TYR A 139 23.65 10.53 -14.69
N TYR A 140 23.40 11.28 -15.77
CA TYR A 140 24.03 11.12 -17.07
C TYR A 140 24.43 12.49 -17.64
N PRO A 141 25.54 12.59 -18.40
CA PRO A 141 26.50 11.52 -18.69
C PRO A 141 27.44 11.24 -17.51
N TYR A 142 27.88 9.98 -17.38
CA TYR A 142 28.84 9.57 -16.35
C TYR A 142 30.15 10.38 -16.45
N SER A 143 30.65 10.83 -15.30
CA SER A 143 32.01 11.36 -15.14
C SER A 143 32.80 10.48 -14.18
N SER A 144 34.05 10.16 -14.52
CA SER A 144 34.95 9.41 -13.65
C SER A 144 35.46 10.20 -12.44
N SER A 145 35.25 11.52 -12.41
CA SER A 145 35.63 12.38 -11.28
C SER A 145 34.49 13.31 -10.91
N VAL A 146 34.01 13.19 -9.67
CA VAL A 146 33.07 14.11 -9.03
C VAL A 146 33.71 14.60 -7.74
N ASP A 147 34.18 15.86 -7.74
CA ASP A 147 34.85 16.44 -6.56
C ASP A 147 33.87 16.84 -5.46
N LYS A 148 32.68 17.36 -5.85
CA LYS A 148 31.65 17.84 -4.94
C LYS A 148 30.25 17.56 -5.49
N VAL A 149 29.51 16.66 -4.85
CA VAL A 149 28.17 16.23 -5.30
C VAL A 149 27.13 17.34 -5.26
N SER A 150 27.29 18.34 -4.38
CA SER A 150 26.37 19.49 -4.30
C SER A 150 26.63 20.58 -5.35
N GLU A 151 27.80 20.55 -6.00
CA GLU A 151 28.26 21.57 -6.95
C GLU A 151 29.00 20.91 -8.12
N TYR A 152 28.43 19.84 -8.68
CA TYR A 152 29.01 19.11 -9.80
C TYR A 152 29.17 20.05 -11.01
N PRO A 153 30.40 20.30 -11.49
CA PRO A 153 30.61 21.19 -12.61
C PRO A 153 30.16 20.53 -13.92
N PHE A 154 29.36 21.25 -14.71
CA PHE A 154 28.91 20.79 -16.01
C PHE A 154 29.00 21.93 -17.04
N GLU A 155 29.59 21.65 -18.20
CA GLU A 155 29.71 22.62 -19.30
C GLU A 155 29.00 22.08 -20.54
N ILE A 156 28.01 22.83 -21.04
CA ILE A 156 27.41 22.55 -22.34
C ILE A 156 28.37 22.94 -23.47
N LYS A 157 28.40 22.14 -24.52
CA LYS A 157 29.28 22.38 -25.67
C LYS A 157 28.84 23.63 -26.43
N LYS A 158 29.85 24.39 -26.87
CA LYS A 158 29.65 25.52 -27.78
C LYS A 158 29.17 25.03 -29.14
N ASP A 159 29.84 24.03 -29.68
CA ASP A 159 29.44 23.40 -30.93
C ASP A 159 28.60 22.16 -30.61
N GLN A 160 27.29 22.29 -30.76
CA GLN A 160 26.35 21.19 -30.59
C GLN A 160 25.98 20.54 -31.93
N SER A 161 26.51 21.05 -33.03
CA SER A 161 26.30 20.49 -34.37
C SER A 161 27.18 19.27 -34.65
N THR A 162 28.18 19.00 -33.82
CA THR A 162 29.07 17.85 -33.99
C THR A 162 28.32 16.53 -33.83
N GLU A 163 28.41 15.67 -34.84
CA GLU A 163 27.81 14.34 -34.83
C GLU A 163 28.53 13.39 -33.84
N ALA A 164 27.79 12.40 -33.35
CA ALA A 164 28.34 11.30 -32.56
C ALA A 164 29.27 10.42 -33.42
N LEU A 165 30.39 9.99 -32.85
CA LEU A 165 31.42 9.19 -33.56
C LEU A 165 32.04 8.16 -32.61
N ASN A 166 32.18 6.91 -33.08
CA ASN A 166 32.85 5.81 -32.36
C ASN A 166 32.30 5.56 -30.93
N GLY A 167 30.98 5.62 -30.75
CA GLY A 167 30.33 5.39 -29.46
C GLY A 167 30.52 6.54 -28.44
N LYS A 168 30.89 7.74 -28.91
CA LYS A 168 30.90 8.96 -28.10
C LYS A 168 29.73 9.86 -28.48
N PRO A 169 29.07 10.51 -27.50
CA PRO A 169 27.94 11.37 -27.76
C PRO A 169 28.32 12.59 -28.60
N GLY A 170 27.38 13.03 -29.43
CA GLY A 170 27.49 14.27 -30.20
C GLY A 170 27.54 15.51 -29.30
N GLY A 171 27.80 16.69 -29.87
CA GLY A 171 27.95 17.92 -29.09
C GLY A 171 26.66 18.31 -28.35
N TYR A 172 25.51 18.04 -28.98
CA TYR A 172 24.18 18.20 -28.41
C TYR A 172 23.93 17.24 -27.23
N GLU A 173 24.13 15.93 -27.43
CA GLU A 173 23.96 14.90 -26.39
C GLU A 173 24.91 15.09 -25.21
N ALA A 174 26.16 15.46 -25.48
CA ALA A 174 27.14 15.77 -24.43
C ALA A 174 26.79 17.04 -23.64
N SER A 175 25.83 17.83 -24.12
CA SER A 175 25.31 19.02 -23.44
C SER A 175 24.03 18.75 -22.66
N ASP A 176 23.41 17.58 -22.83
CA ASP A 176 22.21 17.20 -22.07
C ASP A 176 22.60 16.52 -20.75
N PHE A 177 21.87 16.85 -19.69
CA PHE A 177 22.11 16.30 -18.36
C PHE A 177 20.81 15.72 -17.82
N LEU A 178 20.84 14.42 -17.55
CA LEU A 178 19.73 13.68 -17.00
C LEU A 178 19.99 13.36 -15.54
N TRP A 179 18.93 13.40 -14.73
CA TRP A 179 19.00 13.05 -13.32
C TRP A 179 17.77 12.27 -12.88
N GLY A 180 17.96 11.25 -12.05
CA GLY A 180 16.90 10.45 -11.44
C GLY A 180 17.23 10.07 -10.00
N LYS A 181 16.20 9.87 -9.18
CA LYS A 181 16.30 9.42 -7.79
C LYS A 181 15.24 8.36 -7.52
N ALA A 182 15.63 7.27 -6.86
CA ALA A 182 14.72 6.30 -6.27
C ALA A 182 14.85 6.42 -4.76
N GLU A 183 13.73 6.69 -4.09
CA GLU A 183 13.71 7.01 -2.67
C GLU A 183 13.25 5.80 -1.86
N ASN A 184 13.87 5.61 -0.70
CA ASN A 184 13.44 4.64 0.31
C ASN A 184 13.31 3.20 -0.19
N ALA A 185 14.17 2.77 -1.11
CA ALA A 185 14.17 1.41 -1.61
C ALA A 185 14.54 0.43 -0.47
N ALA A 186 13.74 -0.61 -0.30
CA ALA A 186 13.85 -1.58 0.78
C ALA A 186 14.59 -2.84 0.32
N PRO A 187 15.25 -3.60 1.20
CA PRO A 187 15.86 -4.89 0.86
C PRO A 187 14.91 -5.90 0.18
N THR A 188 13.59 -5.75 0.37
CA THR A 188 12.56 -6.55 -0.31
C THR A 188 12.37 -6.19 -1.79
N ASP A 189 12.87 -5.02 -2.23
CA ASP A 189 12.79 -4.58 -3.61
C ASP A 189 13.75 -5.39 -4.47
N ARG A 190 13.18 -6.19 -5.38
CA ARG A 190 13.96 -7.01 -6.30
C ARG A 190 14.73 -6.18 -7.33
N ILE A 191 14.20 -5.00 -7.68
CA ILE A 191 14.77 -4.07 -8.65
C ILE A 191 14.44 -2.65 -8.21
N VAL A 192 15.44 -1.78 -8.16
CA VAL A 192 15.30 -0.35 -7.88
C VAL A 192 15.27 0.42 -9.21
N MET A 193 14.15 1.10 -9.50
CA MET A 193 13.94 1.85 -10.75
C MET A 193 14.30 3.33 -10.60
N LEU A 194 15.19 3.83 -11.46
CA LEU A 194 15.53 5.25 -11.58
C LEU A 194 14.79 5.90 -12.76
N SER A 195 13.84 6.79 -12.47
CA SER A 195 13.19 7.61 -13.51
C SER A 195 13.99 8.90 -13.74
N PHE A 196 14.66 9.00 -14.89
CA PHE A 196 15.49 10.14 -15.28
C PHE A 196 14.67 11.25 -15.94
N THR A 197 15.07 12.50 -15.71
CA THR A 197 14.48 13.70 -16.31
C THR A 197 15.57 14.66 -16.80
N HIS A 198 15.31 15.38 -17.89
CA HIS A 198 16.18 16.45 -18.38
C HIS A 198 16.29 17.57 -17.36
N ARG A 199 17.50 18.02 -17.05
CA ARG A 199 17.74 19.14 -16.11
C ARG A 199 18.21 20.42 -16.78
N MET A 200 18.44 20.38 -18.09
CA MET A 200 18.73 21.55 -18.91
C MET A 200 17.47 22.16 -19.51
N ALA A 201 17.60 23.27 -20.25
CA ALA A 201 16.54 23.86 -21.06
C ALA A 201 16.84 23.64 -22.55
N GLY A 202 15.81 23.47 -23.37
CA GLY A 202 15.94 23.22 -24.81
C GLY A 202 15.48 24.43 -25.61
N ILE A 203 16.17 24.76 -26.70
CA ILE A 203 15.73 25.76 -27.68
C ILE A 203 15.62 25.09 -29.05
N ARG A 204 14.50 25.29 -29.74
CA ARG A 204 14.28 24.86 -31.13
C ARG A 204 13.93 26.06 -31.97
N VAL A 205 14.61 26.22 -33.10
CA VAL A 205 14.36 27.27 -34.08
C VAL A 205 14.05 26.63 -35.43
N SER A 206 12.85 26.88 -35.94
CA SER A 206 12.38 26.42 -37.25
C SER A 206 12.34 27.60 -38.21
N LEU A 207 13.04 27.51 -39.35
CA LEU A 207 13.00 28.54 -40.38
C LEU A 207 12.02 28.16 -41.48
N VAL A 208 11.02 29.01 -41.75
CA VAL A 208 9.99 28.75 -42.76
C VAL A 208 10.06 29.76 -43.90
N LYS A 209 9.79 29.28 -45.13
CA LYS A 209 9.79 30.10 -46.35
C LYS A 209 8.69 31.15 -46.26
N GLY A 210 9.07 32.43 -46.31
CA GLY A 210 8.16 33.56 -46.46
C GLY A 210 7.95 33.95 -47.93
N SER A 211 7.45 35.16 -48.13
CA SER A 211 7.25 35.75 -49.46
C SER A 211 8.58 36.07 -50.17
N GLY A 212 8.56 36.03 -51.50
CA GLY A 212 9.69 36.45 -52.34
C GLY A 212 10.71 35.37 -52.72
N PHE A 213 10.65 34.16 -52.15
CA PHE A 213 11.46 33.00 -52.57
C PHE A 213 10.68 32.07 -53.51
N THR A 214 11.35 31.48 -54.50
CA THR A 214 10.87 30.21 -55.10
C THR A 214 11.23 29.02 -54.19
N ASP A 215 10.61 27.85 -54.41
CA ASP A 215 10.94 26.64 -53.64
C ASP A 215 12.39 26.20 -53.85
N GLU A 216 12.90 26.31 -55.08
CA GLU A 216 14.28 25.98 -55.43
C GLU A 216 15.27 26.96 -54.77
N GLU A 217 14.96 28.26 -54.80
CA GLU A 217 15.79 29.28 -54.15
C GLU A 217 15.84 29.09 -52.62
N TRP A 218 14.69 28.76 -52.01
CA TRP A 218 14.64 28.48 -50.58
C TRP A 218 15.42 27.22 -50.25
N ALA A 219 15.26 26.13 -51.01
CA ALA A 219 16.00 24.90 -50.78
C ALA A 219 17.53 25.10 -50.89
N ALA A 220 17.98 25.89 -51.89
CA ALA A 220 19.40 26.16 -52.13
C ALA A 220 20.04 27.18 -51.17
N ALA A 221 19.24 28.01 -50.49
CA ALA A 221 19.77 29.03 -49.57
C ALA A 221 20.54 28.39 -48.40
N SER A 222 21.74 28.90 -48.13
CA SER A 222 22.48 28.58 -46.90
C SER A 222 21.76 29.19 -45.69
N LYS A 223 21.59 28.38 -44.63
CA LYS A 223 20.83 28.74 -43.43
C LYS A 223 21.63 28.32 -42.20
N GLU A 224 21.96 29.28 -41.36
CA GLU A 224 22.67 29.08 -40.11
C GLU A 224 21.92 29.80 -38.98
N VAL A 225 21.96 29.22 -37.78
CA VAL A 225 21.39 29.78 -36.56
C VAL A 225 22.46 29.73 -35.47
N LEU A 226 22.51 30.73 -34.60
CA LEU A 226 23.28 30.71 -33.35
C LEU A 226 22.36 31.11 -32.19
N ILE A 227 22.54 30.45 -31.05
CA ILE A 227 21.89 30.84 -29.79
C ILE A 227 22.86 31.72 -29.01
N LEU A 228 22.51 32.99 -28.83
CA LEU A 228 23.40 34.02 -28.29
C LEU A 228 23.15 34.28 -26.80
N ASN A 229 24.14 34.89 -26.15
CA ASN A 229 24.02 35.48 -24.80
C ASN A 229 23.58 34.49 -23.72
N THR A 230 23.98 33.22 -23.86
CA THR A 230 23.77 32.18 -22.86
C THR A 230 25.06 31.89 -22.09
N LYS A 231 24.94 31.66 -20.79
CA LYS A 231 25.98 31.03 -19.98
C LYS A 231 26.03 29.54 -20.30
N ARG A 232 27.24 29.01 -20.53
CA ARG A 232 27.48 27.59 -20.87
C ARG A 232 27.94 26.72 -19.70
N ASN A 233 28.32 27.34 -18.58
CA ASN A 233 28.77 26.61 -17.39
C ASN A 233 27.63 26.53 -16.38
N ALA A 234 27.52 25.39 -15.70
CA ALA A 234 26.57 25.15 -14.63
C ALA A 234 27.25 24.44 -13.45
N THR A 235 26.71 24.66 -12.26
CA THR A 235 26.88 23.74 -11.13
C THR A 235 25.59 22.97 -10.93
N ILE A 236 25.70 21.66 -10.71
CA ILE A 236 24.56 20.76 -10.52
C ILE A 236 24.62 20.15 -9.12
N SER A 237 23.52 20.21 -8.38
CA SER A 237 23.38 19.41 -7.16
C SER A 237 22.92 18.00 -7.54
N LEU A 238 23.78 16.99 -7.38
CA LEU A 238 23.43 15.59 -7.63
C LEU A 238 22.42 15.04 -6.61
N ALA A 239 22.17 15.75 -5.49
CA ALA A 239 21.13 15.38 -4.54
C ALA A 239 19.72 15.79 -5.01
N THR A 240 19.60 16.82 -5.85
CA THR A 240 18.30 17.37 -6.29
C THR A 240 18.12 17.43 -7.81
N GLY A 241 19.21 17.25 -8.58
CA GLY A 241 19.26 17.47 -10.01
C GLY A 241 19.22 18.94 -10.44
N THR A 242 19.27 19.90 -9.51
CA THR A 242 19.12 21.33 -9.82
C THR A 242 20.37 21.85 -10.53
N ALA A 243 20.22 22.35 -11.76
CA ALA A 243 21.29 23.01 -12.53
C ALA A 243 21.25 24.54 -12.34
N THR A 244 22.39 25.15 -11.98
CA THR A 244 22.52 26.60 -11.76
C THR A 244 23.57 27.18 -12.70
N ALA A 245 23.19 28.15 -13.54
CA ALA A 245 24.10 28.79 -14.49
C ALA A 245 25.16 29.67 -13.81
N ILE A 246 26.43 29.47 -14.17
CA ILE A 246 27.59 30.20 -13.64
C ILE A 246 28.45 30.79 -14.77
N GLY A 247 29.31 31.75 -14.41
CA GLY A 247 30.21 32.41 -15.36
C GLY A 247 29.54 33.51 -16.19
N LYS A 248 30.24 33.93 -17.25
CA LYS A 248 29.79 34.99 -18.17
C LYS A 248 29.05 34.38 -19.37
N ALA A 249 28.07 35.12 -19.89
CA ALA A 249 27.41 34.78 -21.14
C ALA A 249 28.40 34.87 -22.31
N ASP A 250 28.32 33.91 -23.23
CA ASP A 250 29.15 33.83 -24.43
C ASP A 250 28.46 34.58 -25.57
N ASP A 251 29.06 35.68 -26.05
CA ASP A 251 28.53 36.50 -27.14
C ASP A 251 28.78 35.90 -28.53
N ALA A 252 29.67 34.90 -28.62
CA ALA A 252 29.92 34.15 -29.86
C ALA A 252 28.87 33.05 -30.11
N GLY A 253 28.02 32.75 -29.12
CA GLY A 253 26.87 31.87 -29.23
C GLY A 253 27.16 30.36 -29.30
N ILE A 254 26.11 29.57 -29.07
CA ILE A 254 26.07 28.13 -29.28
C ILE A 254 25.68 27.86 -30.73
N ILE A 255 26.40 26.95 -31.38
CA ILE A 255 26.08 26.42 -32.70
C ILE A 255 25.09 25.26 -32.50
N PRO A 256 23.79 25.45 -32.78
CA PRO A 256 22.78 24.43 -32.60
C PRO A 256 22.99 23.27 -33.56
N TYR A 257 22.57 22.09 -33.14
CA TYR A 257 22.39 20.95 -34.00
C TYR A 257 21.35 21.25 -35.09
N LYS A 258 21.57 20.78 -36.31
CA LYS A 258 20.67 21.02 -37.45
C LYS A 258 20.22 19.71 -38.08
N LYS A 259 18.90 19.48 -38.15
CA LYS A 259 18.30 18.34 -38.87
C LYS A 259 16.95 18.71 -39.45
N ASN A 260 16.68 18.27 -40.68
CA ASN A 260 15.41 18.50 -41.39
C ASN A 260 14.95 19.98 -41.45
N GLY A 261 15.90 20.93 -41.40
CA GLY A 261 15.60 22.36 -41.42
C GLY A 261 15.39 23.02 -40.06
N ASP A 262 15.32 22.23 -38.99
CA ASP A 262 15.24 22.71 -37.60
C ASP A 262 16.62 22.80 -36.96
N PHE A 263 16.78 23.78 -36.08
CA PHE A 263 17.98 24.03 -35.29
C PHE A 263 17.66 23.84 -33.81
N ARG A 264 18.34 22.92 -33.12
CA ARG A 264 18.14 22.65 -31.70
C ARG A 264 19.40 22.91 -30.88
N ALA A 265 19.25 23.49 -29.70
CA ALA A 265 20.33 23.65 -28.73
C ALA A 265 19.88 23.31 -27.32
N VAL A 266 20.72 22.61 -26.58
CA VAL A 266 20.64 22.50 -25.12
C VAL A 266 21.31 23.72 -24.50
N VAL A 267 20.63 24.36 -23.55
CA VAL A 267 21.13 25.53 -22.83
C VAL A 267 20.97 25.34 -21.33
N VAL A 268 21.87 25.96 -20.55
CA VAL A 268 21.72 25.95 -19.09
C VAL A 268 20.47 26.77 -18.71
N PRO A 269 19.62 26.29 -17.77
CA PRO A 269 18.49 27.07 -17.29
C PRO A 269 18.93 28.44 -16.76
N GLN A 270 18.38 29.51 -17.32
CA GLN A 270 18.78 30.88 -17.03
C GLN A 270 17.78 31.91 -17.54
N GLU A 271 17.85 33.13 -17.00
CA GLU A 271 17.14 34.30 -17.53
C GLU A 271 18.09 35.12 -18.43
N ILE A 272 17.60 35.52 -19.60
CA ILE A 272 18.27 36.49 -20.49
C ILE A 272 17.46 37.80 -20.44
N ALA A 273 18.13 38.92 -20.15
CA ALA A 273 17.48 40.22 -20.00
C ALA A 273 16.77 40.70 -21.28
N TYR A 274 15.65 41.42 -21.12
CA TYR A 274 14.89 42.00 -22.23
C TYR A 274 15.77 42.89 -23.13
N GLY A 275 15.47 42.92 -24.43
CA GLY A 275 16.25 43.66 -25.43
C GLY A 275 17.62 43.05 -25.78
N THR A 276 18.02 41.96 -25.13
CA THR A 276 19.27 41.24 -25.45
C THR A 276 19.01 40.24 -26.59
N PRO A 277 19.86 40.18 -27.63
CA PRO A 277 19.69 39.20 -28.69
C PRO A 277 19.79 37.75 -28.20
N VAL A 278 18.82 36.91 -28.53
CA VAL A 278 18.79 35.49 -28.12
C VAL A 278 19.11 34.57 -29.30
N ILE A 279 18.73 34.95 -30.51
CA ILE A 279 18.92 34.14 -31.73
C ILE A 279 19.57 35.01 -32.80
N SER A 280 20.61 34.48 -33.46
CA SER A 280 21.15 35.03 -34.70
C SER A 280 20.85 34.09 -35.85
N ILE A 281 20.34 34.61 -36.96
CA ILE A 281 19.97 33.85 -38.16
C ILE A 281 20.77 34.41 -39.32
N THR A 282 21.48 33.55 -40.04
CA THR A 282 22.26 33.94 -41.23
C THR A 282 21.71 33.24 -42.45
N ILE A 283 21.34 34.01 -43.48
CA ILE A 283 20.87 33.52 -44.78
C ILE A 283 21.80 34.04 -45.87
N ASN A 284 22.46 33.15 -46.62
CA ASN A 284 23.39 33.51 -47.71
C ASN A 284 24.45 34.55 -47.29
N GLY A 285 24.92 34.47 -46.04
CA GLY A 285 25.92 35.36 -45.47
C GLY A 285 25.38 36.63 -44.80
N THR A 286 24.09 36.94 -44.90
CA THR A 286 23.46 38.10 -44.22
C THR A 286 22.88 37.68 -42.87
N SER A 287 23.30 38.33 -41.78
CA SER A 287 22.93 38.00 -40.40
C SER A 287 21.86 38.93 -39.83
N TYR A 288 20.89 38.37 -39.11
CA TYR A 288 19.84 39.06 -38.37
C TYR A 288 19.81 38.58 -36.92
N LYS A 289 19.68 39.52 -35.98
CA LYS A 289 19.61 39.23 -34.54
C LYS A 289 18.20 39.48 -34.01
N TYR A 290 17.62 38.46 -33.38
CA TYR A 290 16.32 38.54 -32.72
C TYR A 290 16.51 38.78 -31.21
N SER A 291 15.79 39.79 -30.70
CA SER A 291 15.70 40.13 -29.27
C SER A 291 14.22 40.20 -28.88
N ARG A 292 13.92 39.92 -27.61
CA ARG A 292 12.55 40.00 -27.08
C ARG A 292 12.31 41.31 -26.33
N ASP A 293 11.07 41.77 -26.33
CA ASP A 293 10.63 42.95 -25.58
C ASP A 293 10.42 42.67 -24.08
N GLU A 294 10.62 41.42 -23.66
CA GLU A 294 10.58 40.93 -22.29
C GLU A 294 11.76 39.97 -22.03
N ALA A 295 12.01 39.66 -20.76
CA ALA A 295 13.08 38.74 -20.38
C ALA A 295 12.78 37.31 -20.87
N THR A 296 13.80 36.61 -21.37
CA THR A 296 13.68 35.22 -21.84
C THR A 296 14.05 34.26 -20.72
N ASN A 297 13.05 33.61 -20.13
CA ASN A 297 13.25 32.61 -19.08
C ASN A 297 13.37 31.21 -19.67
N LEU A 298 14.60 30.67 -19.68
CA LEU A 298 14.91 29.31 -20.10
C LEU A 298 14.79 28.38 -18.91
N SER A 299 13.62 27.76 -18.75
CA SER A 299 13.31 26.89 -17.60
C SER A 299 13.80 25.46 -17.80
N ALA A 300 14.28 24.82 -16.73
CA ALA A 300 14.70 23.42 -16.74
C ALA A 300 13.56 22.49 -17.20
N SER A 301 13.91 21.42 -17.90
CA SER A 301 13.00 20.38 -18.40
C SER A 301 11.94 20.88 -19.40
N LYS A 302 12.13 22.07 -19.99
CA LYS A 302 11.21 22.67 -20.98
C LYS A 302 11.91 22.89 -22.32
N GLN A 303 11.11 22.78 -23.39
CA GLN A 303 11.52 23.08 -24.75
C GLN A 303 10.90 24.40 -25.19
N HIS A 304 11.73 25.32 -25.67
CA HIS A 304 11.34 26.65 -26.13
C HIS A 304 11.43 26.70 -27.64
N ASN A 305 10.28 26.76 -28.30
CA ASN A 305 10.14 26.64 -29.74
C ASN A 305 9.94 28.02 -30.38
N PHE A 306 10.69 28.32 -31.43
CA PHE A 306 10.58 29.54 -32.23
C PHE A 306 10.41 29.19 -33.72
N THR A 307 9.31 29.59 -34.33
CA THR A 307 9.13 29.52 -35.78
C THR A 307 9.37 30.89 -36.38
N ILE A 308 10.31 30.98 -37.32
CA ILE A 308 10.73 32.25 -37.91
C ILE A 308 10.53 32.21 -39.43
N THR A 309 9.61 33.04 -39.90
CA THR A 309 9.36 33.25 -41.32
C THR A 309 10.40 34.18 -41.93
N VAL A 310 11.06 33.72 -42.99
CA VAL A 310 12.08 34.49 -43.72
C VAL A 310 11.50 34.98 -45.05
N ASN A 311 11.34 36.30 -45.20
CA ASN A 311 10.87 36.95 -46.42
C ASN A 311 12.05 37.55 -47.19
N LYS A 312 12.06 37.40 -48.52
CA LYS A 312 13.06 38.00 -49.43
C LYS A 312 12.55 39.34 -49.97
N ARG A 313 13.33 40.42 -49.84
CA ARG A 313 13.03 41.76 -50.36
C ARG A 313 13.74 42.00 -51.70
N ALA A 314 13.29 43.01 -52.45
CA ALA A 314 13.68 43.29 -53.84
C ALA A 314 15.18 43.62 -54.08
N LEU A 315 15.98 43.82 -53.02
CA LEU A 315 17.41 44.16 -53.10
C LEU A 315 18.35 43.06 -52.56
N GLY A 316 17.84 41.86 -52.28
CA GLY A 316 18.61 40.80 -51.62
C GLY A 316 18.67 40.91 -50.10
N ASP A 317 17.98 41.91 -49.52
CA ASP A 317 17.71 42.00 -48.09
C ASP A 317 16.66 40.97 -47.65
N PHE A 318 16.73 40.56 -46.38
CA PHE A 318 15.81 39.61 -45.76
C PHE A 318 15.05 40.25 -44.59
N GLU A 319 13.80 39.85 -44.41
CA GLU A 319 12.98 40.19 -43.25
C GLU A 319 12.61 38.92 -42.48
N PHE A 320 12.88 38.92 -41.18
CA PHE A 320 12.66 37.79 -40.28
C PHE A 320 11.53 38.14 -39.33
N LYS A 321 10.48 37.32 -39.33
CA LYS A 321 9.32 37.50 -38.46
C LYS A 321 9.09 36.22 -37.66
N VAL A 322 9.04 36.32 -36.34
CA VAL A 322 8.54 35.21 -35.51
C VAL A 322 7.07 35.02 -35.82
N SER A 323 6.71 33.84 -36.34
CA SER A 323 5.36 33.49 -36.75
C SER A 323 4.66 32.57 -35.77
N ASP A 324 5.41 31.86 -34.92
CA ASP A 324 4.89 31.06 -33.82
C ASP A 324 5.94 30.91 -32.72
N GLU A 325 5.51 30.86 -31.46
CA GLU A 325 6.36 30.63 -30.27
C GLU A 325 5.58 29.80 -29.24
N SER A 326 6.23 28.80 -28.66
CA SER A 326 5.63 27.97 -27.60
C SER A 326 6.66 27.45 -26.61
N ILE A 327 6.21 27.17 -25.39
CA ILE A 327 6.98 26.44 -24.38
C ILE A 327 6.25 25.12 -24.14
N THR A 328 6.89 24.01 -24.50
CA THR A 328 6.36 22.66 -24.36
C THR A 328 7.14 21.89 -23.28
N ALA A 329 6.61 20.75 -22.83
CA ALA A 329 7.45 19.77 -22.15
C ALA A 329 8.62 19.39 -23.07
N TRP A 330 9.77 18.99 -22.50
CA TRP A 330 10.90 18.55 -23.31
C TRP A 330 10.46 17.54 -24.37
N GLU A 331 10.63 17.91 -25.64
CA GLU A 331 10.23 17.09 -26.77
C GLU A 331 11.39 16.18 -27.15
N ASN A 332 11.13 14.87 -27.28
CA ASN A 332 12.10 13.86 -27.69
C ASN A 332 13.11 14.36 -28.73
N ASP A 333 14.38 14.15 -28.44
CA ASP A 333 15.46 14.66 -29.28
C ASP A 333 15.54 13.90 -30.59
N SER A 334 15.85 14.60 -31.67
CA SER A 334 16.12 14.00 -32.98
C SER A 334 17.59 13.56 -33.15
N VAL A 335 18.34 13.54 -32.03
CA VAL A 335 19.76 13.19 -31.90
C VAL A 335 19.94 12.12 -30.81
N SER A 336 20.80 11.16 -31.07
CA SER A 336 21.31 10.06 -30.23
C SER A 336 22.48 9.47 -31.05
N HIS A 337 23.53 8.93 -30.43
CA HIS A 337 24.60 8.26 -31.19
C HIS A 337 24.14 7.03 -31.99
N ASP A 338 22.90 6.59 -31.74
CA ASP A 338 22.17 5.58 -32.53
C ASP A 338 20.88 6.13 -33.19
N ALA A 339 20.72 7.46 -33.26
CA ALA A 339 19.52 8.20 -33.70
C ALA A 339 18.78 7.61 -34.90
N THR A 340 19.50 7.33 -35.98
CA THR A 340 18.92 6.83 -37.24
C THR A 340 18.42 5.38 -37.12
N THR A 341 18.91 4.60 -36.17
CA THR A 341 18.46 3.22 -35.92
C THR A 341 17.20 3.13 -35.04
N LYS A 342 16.84 4.25 -34.40
CA LYS A 342 15.73 4.40 -33.44
C LYS A 342 14.59 5.28 -33.95
N GLU A 343 14.72 5.86 -35.14
CA GLU A 343 13.63 6.61 -35.79
C GLU A 343 12.46 5.69 -36.14
N TYR A 344 11.25 6.20 -35.95
CA TYR A 344 10.07 5.56 -36.53
C TYR A 344 10.08 5.76 -38.03
N ILE A 345 9.84 4.68 -38.75
CA ILE A 345 9.24 4.78 -40.08
C ILE A 345 7.81 5.27 -39.85
N VAL A 346 7.52 6.50 -40.27
CA VAL A 346 6.17 7.08 -40.14
C VAL A 346 5.39 6.76 -41.40
N VAL A 347 4.29 6.02 -41.26
CA VAL A 347 3.40 5.68 -42.36
C VAL A 347 1.99 6.18 -42.06
N ASN A 348 1.49 7.04 -42.92
CA ASN A 348 0.10 7.49 -42.87
C ASN A 348 -0.77 6.58 -43.75
N VAL A 349 -1.68 5.83 -43.12
CA VAL A 349 -2.60 4.92 -43.81
C VAL A 349 -3.94 5.61 -43.96
N LEU A 350 -4.34 5.93 -45.20
CA LEU A 350 -5.62 6.57 -45.47
C LEU A 350 -6.75 5.55 -45.74
N THR A 351 -6.38 4.36 -46.21
CA THR A 351 -7.32 3.28 -46.55
C THR A 351 -7.05 2.09 -45.63
N PRO A 352 -7.99 1.66 -44.78
CA PRO A 352 -7.77 0.56 -43.86
C PRO A 352 -7.45 -0.74 -44.61
N GLY A 353 -6.49 -1.51 -44.10
CA GLY A 353 -6.03 -2.76 -44.69
C GLY A 353 -4.91 -2.60 -45.73
N THR A 354 -4.33 -1.41 -45.90
CA THR A 354 -3.32 -1.11 -46.94
C THR A 354 -1.93 -0.75 -46.39
N LEU A 355 -1.62 -1.07 -45.12
CA LEU A 355 -0.34 -0.72 -44.50
C LEU A 355 0.87 -1.22 -45.30
N ASP A 356 0.84 -2.47 -45.77
CA ASP A 356 1.94 -3.05 -46.55
C ASP A 356 2.13 -2.35 -47.91
N GLU A 357 1.03 -1.88 -48.52
CA GLU A 357 1.07 -1.08 -49.76
C GLU A 357 1.66 0.31 -49.50
N CYS A 358 1.30 0.94 -48.39
CA CYS A 358 1.84 2.25 -47.99
C CYS A 358 3.35 2.16 -47.71
N ILE A 359 3.81 1.10 -47.02
CA ILE A 359 5.24 0.84 -46.75
C ILE A 359 6.00 0.60 -48.06
N LYS A 360 5.45 -0.22 -48.97
CA LYS A 360 6.06 -0.46 -50.29
C LYS A 360 6.16 0.81 -51.12
N THR A 361 5.12 1.66 -51.08
CA THR A 361 5.09 2.95 -51.79
C THR A 361 6.14 3.92 -51.26
N ALA A 362 6.43 3.87 -49.95
CA ALA A 362 7.54 4.60 -49.34
C ALA A 362 8.93 4.05 -49.70
N GLY A 363 9.02 2.98 -50.52
CA GLY A 363 10.28 2.37 -50.93
C GLY A 363 10.93 1.51 -49.84
N ILE A 364 10.17 1.07 -48.84
CA ILE A 364 10.67 0.35 -47.66
C ILE A 364 10.34 -1.14 -47.78
N ASP A 365 11.30 -1.99 -47.44
CA ASP A 365 11.08 -3.44 -47.31
C ASP A 365 10.41 -3.75 -45.97
N VAL A 366 9.18 -4.28 -46.03
CA VAL A 366 8.34 -4.59 -44.85
C VAL A 366 9.05 -5.51 -43.86
N ASN A 367 9.88 -6.45 -44.34
CA ASN A 367 10.60 -7.39 -43.47
C ASN A 367 11.73 -6.73 -42.68
N LYS A 368 12.16 -5.53 -43.09
CA LYS A 368 13.23 -4.76 -42.44
C LYS A 368 12.71 -3.66 -41.53
N VAL A 369 11.39 -3.49 -41.44
CA VAL A 369 10.77 -2.52 -40.53
C VAL A 369 11.03 -2.96 -39.09
N LYS A 370 11.82 -2.14 -38.38
CA LYS A 370 12.14 -2.35 -36.95
C LYS A 370 11.27 -1.49 -36.04
N ASN A 371 10.91 -0.31 -36.52
CA ASN A 371 10.36 0.79 -35.75
C ASN A 371 9.25 1.44 -36.59
N LEU A 372 8.00 1.32 -36.18
CA LEU A 372 6.86 1.82 -36.96
C LEU A 372 5.99 2.80 -36.16
N LYS A 373 5.77 4.00 -36.70
CA LYS A 373 4.68 4.88 -36.29
C LYS A 373 3.63 4.85 -37.37
N VAL A 374 2.40 4.53 -36.99
CA VAL A 374 1.27 4.57 -37.90
C VAL A 374 0.38 5.75 -37.53
N THR A 375 -0.08 6.47 -38.55
CA THR A 375 -1.12 7.50 -38.42
C THR A 375 -2.27 7.18 -39.36
N GLY A 376 -3.45 7.75 -39.11
CA GLY A 376 -4.61 7.56 -39.98
C GLY A 376 -5.47 6.37 -39.56
N VAL A 377 -5.92 5.55 -40.53
CA VAL A 377 -6.94 4.53 -40.33
C VAL A 377 -6.41 3.15 -40.71
N ILE A 378 -6.42 2.21 -39.77
CA ILE A 378 -6.01 0.80 -40.00
C ILE A 378 -7.10 -0.18 -39.61
N ASN A 379 -6.92 -1.47 -39.90
CA ASN A 379 -7.80 -2.55 -39.45
C ASN A 379 -7.04 -3.83 -39.06
N ALA A 380 -7.76 -4.90 -38.71
CA ALA A 380 -7.13 -6.16 -38.29
C ALA A 380 -6.22 -6.81 -39.35
N ARG A 381 -6.42 -6.54 -40.65
CA ARG A 381 -5.48 -6.98 -41.70
C ARG A 381 -4.12 -6.30 -41.54
N ASP A 382 -4.10 -5.01 -41.19
CA ASP A 382 -2.85 -4.26 -40.98
C ASP A 382 -2.09 -4.76 -39.74
N PHE A 383 -2.80 -5.08 -38.66
CA PHE A 383 -2.18 -5.77 -37.51
C PHE A 383 -1.59 -7.13 -37.92
N ALA A 384 -2.29 -7.88 -38.78
CA ALA A 384 -1.74 -9.13 -39.32
C ALA A 384 -0.49 -8.92 -40.19
N VAL A 385 -0.39 -7.80 -40.93
CA VAL A 385 0.86 -7.39 -41.61
C VAL A 385 1.97 -7.19 -40.58
N MET A 386 1.73 -6.43 -39.52
CA MET A 386 2.73 -6.18 -38.47
C MET A 386 3.19 -7.49 -37.81
N ARG A 387 2.26 -8.37 -37.43
CA ARG A 387 2.57 -9.64 -36.77
C ARG A 387 3.29 -10.63 -37.65
N TYR A 388 2.87 -10.79 -38.91
CA TYR A 388 3.36 -11.88 -39.75
C TYR A 388 4.42 -11.49 -40.78
N LEU A 389 4.44 -10.23 -41.22
CA LEU A 389 5.34 -9.75 -42.27
C LEU A 389 6.41 -8.76 -41.77
N MET A 390 6.41 -8.40 -40.48
CA MET A 390 7.45 -7.55 -39.88
C MET A 390 8.18 -8.29 -38.74
N PRO A 391 8.97 -9.34 -39.02
CA PRO A 391 9.63 -10.15 -37.99
C PRO A 391 10.65 -9.38 -37.14
N ASN A 392 11.09 -8.20 -37.60
CA ASN A 392 12.03 -7.33 -36.89
C ASN A 392 11.33 -6.19 -36.13
N LEU A 393 9.99 -6.10 -36.16
CA LEU A 393 9.25 -5.03 -35.50
C LEU A 393 9.45 -5.11 -33.99
N SER A 394 10.17 -4.12 -33.47
CA SER A 394 10.55 -4.00 -32.07
C SER A 394 9.83 -2.84 -31.37
N ALA A 395 9.32 -1.86 -32.11
CA ALA A 395 8.66 -0.69 -31.54
C ALA A 395 7.49 -0.24 -32.42
N LEU A 396 6.34 -0.02 -31.78
CA LEU A 396 5.11 0.38 -32.47
C LEU A 396 4.44 1.56 -31.76
N ASN A 397 4.17 2.62 -32.52
CA ASN A 397 3.36 3.75 -32.07
C ASN A 397 2.09 3.85 -32.91
N LEU A 398 0.95 3.69 -32.23
CA LEU A 398 -0.38 3.79 -32.82
C LEU A 398 -1.20 4.95 -32.25
N LYS A 399 -0.58 5.88 -31.52
CA LYS A 399 -1.28 6.93 -30.76
C LYS A 399 -2.38 7.65 -31.58
N GLU A 400 -2.04 8.00 -32.82
CA GLU A 400 -2.87 8.78 -33.75
C GLU A 400 -3.69 7.90 -34.72
N VAL A 401 -3.89 6.62 -34.39
CA VAL A 401 -4.62 5.67 -35.22
C VAL A 401 -6.10 5.61 -34.85
N HIS A 402 -6.95 5.51 -35.87
CA HIS A 402 -8.32 5.02 -35.76
C HIS A 402 -8.41 3.60 -36.32
N ILE A 403 -9.12 2.71 -35.62
CA ILE A 403 -9.25 1.32 -36.06
C ILE A 403 -10.62 1.13 -36.70
N LYS A 404 -10.66 0.51 -37.88
CA LYS A 404 -11.89 0.15 -38.57
C LYS A 404 -12.14 -1.35 -38.60
N ALA A 405 -13.42 -1.69 -38.57
CA ALA A 405 -13.88 -3.05 -38.67
C ALA A 405 -13.40 -3.72 -39.97
N THR A 406 -13.12 -5.01 -39.90
CA THR A 406 -12.76 -5.81 -41.07
C THR A 406 -13.24 -7.24 -40.90
N ASN A 407 -13.56 -7.91 -42.01
CA ASN A 407 -13.83 -9.35 -41.99
C ASN A 407 -12.53 -10.14 -41.75
N SER A 408 -12.67 -11.34 -41.22
CA SER A 408 -11.56 -12.29 -41.11
C SER A 408 -10.98 -12.62 -42.48
N GLY A 409 -9.70 -12.97 -42.53
CA GLY A 409 -9.01 -13.25 -43.77
C GLY A 409 -7.70 -13.98 -43.57
N THR A 410 -6.85 -13.96 -44.60
CA THR A 410 -5.52 -14.57 -44.56
C THR A 410 -4.46 -13.65 -45.13
N ILE A 411 -3.28 -13.66 -44.52
CA ILE A 411 -2.06 -13.05 -45.03
C ILE A 411 -0.93 -14.08 -44.99
N ASP A 412 -0.25 -14.29 -46.11
CA ASP A 412 0.79 -15.33 -46.27
C ASP A 412 0.39 -16.72 -45.72
N GLY A 413 -0.85 -17.14 -46.01
CA GLY A 413 -1.41 -18.41 -45.55
C GLY A 413 -1.81 -18.47 -44.07
N LYS A 414 -1.53 -17.43 -43.27
CA LYS A 414 -1.90 -17.32 -41.86
C LYS A 414 -3.20 -16.56 -41.69
N ARG A 415 -4.07 -17.00 -40.78
CA ARG A 415 -5.38 -16.39 -40.55
C ARG A 415 -5.27 -15.20 -39.61
N TYR A 416 -6.16 -14.23 -39.82
CA TYR A 416 -6.47 -13.16 -38.87
C TYR A 416 -7.98 -13.09 -38.66
N SER A 417 -8.39 -12.75 -37.43
CA SER A 417 -9.79 -12.70 -37.02
C SER A 417 -10.51 -11.45 -37.55
N LYS A 418 -11.84 -11.47 -37.43
CA LYS A 418 -12.65 -10.28 -37.69
C LYS A 418 -12.26 -9.19 -36.68
N GLY A 419 -12.17 -7.94 -37.11
CA GLY A 419 -11.96 -6.79 -36.23
C GLY A 419 -13.20 -5.89 -36.19
N GLU A 420 -13.35 -5.15 -35.10
CA GLU A 420 -14.41 -4.14 -34.90
C GLU A 420 -13.83 -2.71 -34.93
N ASP A 421 -14.71 -1.72 -35.06
CA ASP A 421 -14.31 -0.30 -34.99
C ASP A 421 -13.70 0.00 -33.61
N ASP A 422 -12.63 0.79 -33.60
CA ASP A 422 -11.94 1.32 -32.42
C ASP A 422 -11.56 0.25 -31.38
N THR A 423 -11.22 -0.97 -31.83
CA THR A 423 -10.85 -2.10 -30.98
C THR A 423 -9.50 -2.68 -31.43
N ILE A 424 -8.56 -2.89 -30.50
CA ILE A 424 -7.35 -3.68 -30.81
C ILE A 424 -7.79 -5.13 -31.05
N PRO A 425 -7.53 -5.71 -32.23
CA PRO A 425 -8.13 -6.99 -32.62
C PRO A 425 -7.50 -8.20 -31.90
N GLU A 426 -8.22 -9.32 -31.92
CA GLU A 426 -7.73 -10.61 -31.43
C GLU A 426 -6.37 -10.96 -32.02
N GLU A 427 -5.45 -11.39 -31.14
CA GLU A 427 -4.06 -11.75 -31.47
C GLU A 427 -3.29 -10.69 -32.30
N ALA A 428 -3.59 -9.39 -32.11
CA ALA A 428 -2.99 -8.27 -32.84
C ALA A 428 -1.47 -8.39 -33.04
N LEU A 429 -0.72 -8.65 -31.96
CA LEU A 429 0.73 -8.83 -31.92
C LEU A 429 1.14 -10.04 -31.07
N TYR A 430 0.28 -11.06 -30.99
CA TYR A 430 0.53 -12.28 -30.23
C TYR A 430 1.90 -12.92 -30.53
N GLN A 431 2.67 -13.20 -29.47
CA GLN A 431 4.02 -13.79 -29.52
C GLN A 431 5.03 -13.02 -30.40
N THR A 432 4.90 -11.70 -30.48
CA THR A 432 5.87 -10.87 -31.21
C THR A 432 7.02 -10.42 -30.31
N SER A 433 8.14 -10.05 -30.93
CA SER A 433 9.35 -9.54 -30.27
C SER A 433 9.28 -8.04 -29.97
N ILE A 434 8.07 -7.46 -29.89
CA ILE A 434 7.89 -6.04 -29.62
C ILE A 434 8.39 -5.70 -28.22
N THR A 435 9.18 -4.64 -28.13
CA THR A 435 9.79 -4.13 -26.91
C THR A 435 9.08 -2.90 -26.35
N ASN A 436 8.47 -2.10 -27.24
CA ASN A 436 7.80 -0.84 -26.93
C ASN A 436 6.48 -0.72 -27.70
N LEU A 437 5.41 -0.35 -27.00
CA LEU A 437 4.07 -0.21 -27.55
C LEU A 437 3.39 1.07 -27.05
N ILE A 438 2.88 1.87 -27.98
CA ILE A 438 1.97 2.98 -27.68
C ILE A 438 0.62 2.67 -28.32
N LEU A 439 -0.40 2.50 -27.47
CA LEU A 439 -1.77 2.23 -27.88
C LEU A 439 -2.42 3.48 -28.49
N PRO A 440 -3.43 3.32 -29.38
CA PRO A 440 -4.17 4.46 -29.93
C PRO A 440 -5.00 5.18 -28.87
N ASP A 441 -5.10 6.50 -28.95
CA ASP A 441 -5.81 7.31 -27.94
C ASP A 441 -7.34 7.09 -27.94
N ASN A 442 -7.92 6.58 -29.03
CA ASN A 442 -9.38 6.53 -29.24
C ASN A 442 -9.97 5.11 -29.23
N ILE A 443 -9.29 4.11 -28.66
CA ILE A 443 -9.82 2.75 -28.60
C ILE A 443 -10.85 2.58 -27.48
N THR A 444 -11.80 1.68 -27.69
CA THR A 444 -12.84 1.30 -26.73
C THR A 444 -12.62 -0.08 -26.12
N ALA A 445 -11.82 -0.95 -26.76
CA ALA A 445 -11.52 -2.28 -26.25
C ALA A 445 -10.16 -2.83 -26.71
N ILE A 446 -9.65 -3.79 -25.93
CA ILE A 446 -8.48 -4.62 -26.27
C ILE A 446 -8.92 -6.07 -26.24
N ASP A 447 -8.87 -6.74 -27.40
CA ASP A 447 -9.50 -8.05 -27.61
C ASP A 447 -8.60 -9.25 -27.22
N TYR A 448 -9.15 -10.47 -27.34
CA TYR A 448 -8.52 -11.72 -26.88
C TYR A 448 -7.07 -11.88 -27.33
N ASN A 449 -6.18 -12.22 -26.40
CA ASN A 449 -4.77 -12.51 -26.66
C ASN A 449 -4.01 -11.41 -27.44
N ALA A 450 -4.50 -10.17 -27.50
CA ALA A 450 -3.98 -9.12 -28.38
C ALA A 450 -2.45 -8.96 -28.34
N PHE A 451 -1.87 -9.00 -27.14
CA PHE A 451 -0.43 -8.88 -26.88
C PHE A 451 0.10 -10.04 -26.03
N ARG A 452 -0.60 -11.17 -25.97
CA ARG A 452 -0.16 -12.31 -25.17
C ARG A 452 1.22 -12.81 -25.61
N GLU A 453 2.05 -13.12 -24.62
CA GLU A 453 3.41 -13.63 -24.78
C GLU A 453 4.32 -12.69 -25.61
N CYS A 454 4.04 -11.38 -25.61
CA CYS A 454 5.02 -10.36 -25.97
C CYS A 454 6.05 -10.22 -24.84
N ASP A 455 6.87 -11.26 -24.63
CA ASP A 455 7.77 -11.40 -23.50
C ASP A 455 8.88 -10.34 -23.44
N LYS A 456 9.16 -9.68 -24.58
CA LYS A 456 10.10 -8.56 -24.68
C LYS A 456 9.48 -7.19 -24.40
N LEU A 457 8.14 -7.10 -24.33
CA LEU A 457 7.45 -5.85 -24.05
C LEU A 457 7.78 -5.41 -22.63
N SER A 458 8.32 -4.20 -22.50
CA SER A 458 8.93 -3.73 -21.26
C SER A 458 8.47 -2.33 -20.85
N GLY A 459 8.78 -1.97 -19.61
CA GLY A 459 8.45 -0.66 -19.05
C GLY A 459 7.03 -0.60 -18.47
N SER A 460 6.49 0.62 -18.39
CA SER A 460 5.12 0.88 -17.89
C SER A 460 4.09 0.71 -19.00
N LEU A 461 2.86 0.34 -18.64
CA LEU A 461 1.73 0.21 -19.56
C LEU A 461 0.63 1.20 -19.20
N THR A 462 0.26 2.06 -20.15
CA THR A 462 -0.90 2.95 -20.04
C THR A 462 -2.02 2.44 -20.93
N ILE A 463 -3.15 2.08 -20.31
CA ILE A 463 -4.39 1.81 -21.03
C ILE A 463 -5.09 3.17 -21.26
N PRO A 464 -5.39 3.57 -22.51
CA PRO A 464 -5.97 4.87 -22.83
C PRO A 464 -7.36 5.09 -22.23
N GLU A 465 -7.69 6.35 -21.93
CA GLU A 465 -9.04 6.75 -21.55
C GLU A 465 -10.04 6.47 -22.69
N GLY A 466 -11.23 5.98 -22.36
CA GLY A 466 -12.21 5.51 -23.34
C GLY A 466 -12.25 3.99 -23.50
N VAL A 467 -11.22 3.26 -23.06
CA VAL A 467 -11.26 1.80 -23.01
C VAL A 467 -12.29 1.34 -21.97
N ILE A 468 -13.24 0.53 -22.43
CA ILE A 468 -14.34 -0.04 -21.66
C ILE A 468 -14.00 -1.47 -21.21
N THR A 469 -13.34 -2.24 -22.08
CA THR A 469 -13.07 -3.67 -21.85
C THR A 469 -11.66 -4.08 -22.26
N ILE A 470 -11.03 -4.90 -21.42
CA ILE A 470 -9.83 -5.66 -21.74
C ILE A 470 -10.20 -7.14 -21.68
N GLU A 471 -10.14 -7.84 -22.81
CA GLU A 471 -10.58 -9.23 -22.94
C GLU A 471 -9.56 -10.24 -22.41
N ASN A 472 -9.90 -11.53 -22.47
CA ASN A 472 -9.10 -12.58 -21.87
C ASN A 472 -7.70 -12.66 -22.47
N ASP A 473 -6.73 -12.87 -21.58
CA ASP A 473 -5.32 -13.06 -21.86
C ASP A 473 -4.68 -11.90 -22.65
N ALA A 474 -5.30 -10.71 -22.73
CA ALA A 474 -4.87 -9.60 -23.59
C ALA A 474 -3.38 -9.25 -23.50
N PHE A 475 -2.80 -9.25 -22.28
CA PHE A 475 -1.37 -9.03 -22.03
C PHE A 475 -0.71 -10.18 -21.26
N ALA A 476 -1.34 -11.37 -21.19
CA ALA A 476 -0.82 -12.49 -20.42
C ALA A 476 0.64 -12.81 -20.81
N PHE A 477 1.49 -13.06 -19.82
CA PHE A 477 2.89 -13.43 -19.98
C PHE A 477 3.79 -12.38 -20.65
N CYS A 478 3.44 -11.08 -20.58
CA CYS A 478 4.33 -9.97 -20.93
C CYS A 478 5.33 -9.70 -19.78
N ARG A 479 6.25 -10.64 -19.54
CA ARG A 479 7.03 -10.75 -18.29
C ARG A 479 8.05 -9.63 -18.03
N LEU A 480 8.26 -8.72 -18.98
CA LEU A 480 9.20 -7.59 -18.85
C LEU A 480 8.51 -6.24 -18.62
N LEU A 481 7.18 -6.17 -18.50
CA LEU A 481 6.39 -4.97 -18.18
C LEU A 481 6.58 -4.45 -16.73
N ARG A 482 7.76 -4.64 -16.14
CA ARG A 482 8.10 -4.38 -14.73
C ARG A 482 7.96 -2.91 -14.26
N GLY A 483 7.38 -2.03 -15.07
CA GLY A 483 6.96 -0.69 -14.69
C GLY A 483 5.56 -0.66 -14.05
N LYS A 484 4.92 0.52 -14.11
CA LYS A 484 3.58 0.76 -13.56
C LYS A 484 2.50 0.40 -14.57
N LEU A 485 1.34 -0.02 -14.05
CA LEU A 485 0.11 -0.19 -14.83
C LEU A 485 -0.84 0.98 -14.56
N PHE A 486 -1.25 1.69 -15.61
CA PHE A 486 -2.26 2.75 -15.53
C PHE A 486 -3.55 2.30 -16.19
N LEU A 487 -4.64 2.24 -15.42
CA LEU A 487 -5.99 1.87 -15.86
C LEU A 487 -6.89 3.13 -15.91
N PRO A 488 -7.73 3.29 -16.95
CA PRO A 488 -8.60 4.46 -17.11
C PRO A 488 -9.89 4.34 -16.29
N GLU A 489 -10.54 5.47 -15.98
CA GLU A 489 -11.81 5.49 -15.23
C GLU A 489 -13.01 5.00 -16.06
N SER A 490 -12.89 5.00 -17.40
CA SER A 490 -13.86 4.40 -18.32
C SER A 490 -13.95 2.88 -18.24
N LEU A 491 -12.99 2.20 -17.62
CA LEU A 491 -12.88 0.74 -17.65
C LEU A 491 -13.97 0.07 -16.83
N ILE A 492 -14.74 -0.82 -17.47
CA ILE A 492 -15.87 -1.56 -16.87
C ILE A 492 -15.48 -3.00 -16.57
N SER A 493 -14.68 -3.64 -17.42
CA SER A 493 -14.37 -5.08 -17.28
C SER A 493 -12.97 -5.47 -17.68
N ILE A 494 -12.35 -6.35 -16.88
CA ILE A 494 -11.06 -6.97 -17.13
C ILE A 494 -11.24 -8.49 -17.21
N GLY A 495 -10.79 -9.07 -18.32
CA GLY A 495 -10.94 -10.48 -18.64
C GLY A 495 -10.01 -11.41 -17.85
N ARG A 496 -10.26 -12.71 -18.03
CA ARG A 496 -9.45 -13.79 -17.46
C ARG A 496 -8.00 -13.63 -17.88
N ASN A 497 -7.07 -13.75 -16.93
CA ASN A 497 -5.62 -13.69 -17.12
C ASN A 497 -5.11 -12.43 -17.85
N ALA A 498 -5.89 -11.35 -17.95
CA ALA A 498 -5.55 -10.19 -18.79
C ALA A 498 -4.13 -9.67 -18.56
N PHE A 499 -3.64 -9.70 -17.31
CA PHE A 499 -2.29 -9.31 -16.89
C PHE A 499 -1.57 -10.40 -16.07
N LEU A 500 -1.84 -11.69 -16.38
CA LEU A 500 -1.17 -12.82 -15.72
C LEU A 500 0.35 -12.77 -15.98
N GLU A 501 1.16 -12.88 -14.92
CA GLU A 501 2.63 -12.90 -15.00
C GLU A 501 3.25 -11.71 -15.78
N CYS A 502 2.65 -10.52 -15.70
CA CYS A 502 3.26 -9.31 -16.28
C CYS A 502 4.36 -8.72 -15.40
N TYR A 503 4.38 -9.05 -14.11
CA TYR A 503 5.32 -8.53 -13.10
C TYR A 503 5.32 -7.00 -12.97
N PHE A 504 4.14 -6.37 -13.11
CA PHE A 504 4.01 -4.94 -12.84
C PHE A 504 4.43 -4.60 -11.40
N THR A 505 4.97 -3.39 -11.21
CA THR A 505 5.42 -2.85 -9.91
C THR A 505 4.60 -1.62 -9.52
N GLY A 506 4.77 -1.16 -8.27
CA GLY A 506 4.03 -0.02 -7.72
C GLY A 506 2.62 -0.37 -7.28
N ASN A 507 1.85 0.65 -6.88
CA ASN A 507 0.50 0.46 -6.37
C ASN A 507 -0.49 0.16 -7.50
N LEU A 508 -1.31 -0.87 -7.33
CA LEU A 508 -2.44 -1.16 -8.22
C LEU A 508 -3.64 -0.29 -7.84
N THR A 509 -3.97 0.69 -8.69
CA THR A 509 -5.18 1.50 -8.54
C THR A 509 -6.26 0.97 -9.46
N LEU A 510 -7.35 0.46 -8.89
CA LEU A 510 -8.51 -0.01 -9.64
C LEU A 510 -9.51 1.14 -9.85
N PRO A 511 -10.04 1.33 -11.08
CA PRO A 511 -10.96 2.42 -11.36
C PRO A 511 -12.30 2.25 -10.66
N SER A 512 -12.93 3.37 -10.31
CA SER A 512 -14.11 3.40 -9.44
C SER A 512 -15.39 2.85 -10.07
N ASN A 513 -15.43 2.74 -11.41
CA ASN A 513 -16.55 2.23 -12.18
C ASN A 513 -16.42 0.73 -12.54
N LEU A 514 -15.34 0.07 -12.12
CA LEU A 514 -15.04 -1.30 -12.53
C LEU A 514 -16.11 -2.27 -12.00
N VAL A 515 -16.68 -3.08 -12.89
CA VAL A 515 -17.79 -4.00 -12.58
C VAL A 515 -17.30 -5.45 -12.48
N SER A 516 -16.32 -5.86 -13.28
CA SER A 516 -15.86 -7.25 -13.30
C SER A 516 -14.35 -7.40 -13.42
N ILE A 517 -13.82 -8.36 -12.65
CA ILE A 517 -12.42 -8.83 -12.75
C ILE A 517 -12.45 -10.35 -12.93
N GLY A 518 -11.93 -10.80 -14.08
CA GLY A 518 -11.89 -12.19 -14.49
C GLY A 518 -10.82 -13.02 -13.76
N ALA A 519 -10.93 -14.34 -13.90
CA ALA A 519 -10.06 -15.28 -13.18
C ALA A 519 -8.58 -15.03 -13.52
N GLY A 520 -7.70 -14.98 -12.52
CA GLY A 520 -6.26 -14.79 -12.73
C GLY A 520 -5.83 -13.45 -13.32
N ALA A 521 -6.74 -12.45 -13.44
CA ALA A 521 -6.48 -11.20 -14.16
C ALA A 521 -5.18 -10.49 -13.75
N PHE A 522 -4.85 -10.47 -12.46
CA PHE A 522 -3.64 -9.85 -11.90
C PHE A 522 -2.74 -10.86 -11.17
N SER A 523 -2.86 -12.15 -11.47
CA SER A 523 -2.08 -13.19 -10.80
C SER A 523 -0.58 -13.10 -11.12
N CYS A 524 0.27 -13.43 -10.15
CA CYS A 524 1.73 -13.46 -10.27
C CYS A 524 2.34 -12.11 -10.70
N ASN A 525 1.84 -11.00 -10.15
CA ASN A 525 2.44 -9.68 -10.32
C ASN A 525 3.27 -9.29 -9.07
N THR A 526 3.91 -8.13 -9.13
CA THR A 526 4.77 -7.59 -8.05
C THR A 526 4.24 -6.24 -7.55
N PHE A 527 2.92 -6.06 -7.59
CA PHE A 527 2.27 -4.86 -7.08
C PHE A 527 2.57 -4.68 -5.59
N THR A 528 2.80 -3.43 -5.19
CA THR A 528 3.12 -3.02 -3.82
C THR A 528 1.97 -2.23 -3.20
N GLY A 529 2.05 -2.00 -1.90
CA GLY A 529 1.11 -1.10 -1.21
C GLY A 529 -0.28 -1.70 -1.01
N ARG A 530 -1.23 -0.85 -0.63
CA ARG A 530 -2.61 -1.25 -0.29
C ARG A 530 -3.46 -1.46 -1.54
N LEU A 531 -4.25 -2.54 -1.56
CA LEU A 531 -5.23 -2.80 -2.61
C LEU A 531 -6.63 -2.40 -2.13
N SER A 532 -7.26 -1.47 -2.84
CA SER A 532 -8.66 -1.10 -2.61
C SER A 532 -9.56 -1.73 -3.68
N LEU A 533 -10.53 -2.55 -3.27
CA LEU A 533 -11.54 -3.12 -4.16
C LEU A 533 -12.72 -2.14 -4.32
N PRO A 534 -13.09 -1.72 -5.53
CA PRO A 534 -14.18 -0.76 -5.71
C PRO A 534 -15.54 -1.40 -5.42
N ASN A 535 -16.43 -0.63 -4.76
CA ASN A 535 -17.79 -1.07 -4.40
C ASN A 535 -18.71 -1.35 -5.61
N SER A 536 -18.33 -0.90 -6.81
CA SER A 536 -19.02 -1.16 -8.06
C SER A 536 -18.86 -2.60 -8.56
N LEU A 537 -17.86 -3.34 -8.07
CA LEU A 537 -17.59 -4.72 -8.50
C LEU A 537 -18.82 -5.58 -8.26
N LYS A 538 -19.20 -6.39 -9.26
CA LYS A 538 -20.26 -7.39 -9.16
C LYS A 538 -19.69 -8.80 -9.30
N THR A 539 -18.55 -8.95 -9.96
CA THR A 539 -17.88 -10.23 -10.13
C THR A 539 -16.39 -10.09 -9.83
N LEU A 540 -15.89 -11.03 -9.02
CA LEU A 540 -14.48 -11.17 -8.68
C LEU A 540 -14.12 -12.66 -8.72
N GLU A 541 -13.48 -13.07 -9.80
CA GLU A 541 -13.32 -14.49 -10.14
C GLU A 541 -12.06 -15.14 -9.54
N SER A 542 -11.96 -16.46 -9.74
CA SER A 542 -10.93 -17.33 -9.18
C SER A 542 -9.51 -16.80 -9.41
N GLY A 543 -8.74 -16.63 -8.34
CA GLY A 543 -7.34 -16.26 -8.40
C GLY A 543 -7.03 -14.89 -8.99
N ALA A 544 -8.00 -13.97 -9.06
CA ALA A 544 -7.82 -12.66 -9.68
C ALA A 544 -6.57 -11.91 -9.17
N PHE A 545 -6.20 -12.07 -7.90
CA PHE A 545 -5.03 -11.43 -7.28
C PHE A 545 -4.02 -12.42 -6.70
N SER A 546 -4.07 -13.71 -7.05
CA SER A 546 -3.18 -14.71 -6.43
C SER A 546 -1.71 -14.44 -6.69
N SER A 547 -0.85 -14.86 -5.76
CA SER A 547 0.61 -14.76 -5.85
C SER A 547 1.13 -13.33 -6.04
N ASN A 548 0.52 -12.37 -5.34
CA ASN A 548 1.04 -11.00 -5.23
C ASN A 548 1.63 -10.77 -3.82
N PRO A 549 2.89 -11.17 -3.58
CA PRO A 549 3.46 -11.22 -2.23
C PRO A 549 3.69 -9.85 -1.59
N ASN A 550 3.68 -8.78 -2.38
CA ASN A 550 4.02 -7.42 -1.93
C ASN A 550 2.79 -6.52 -1.74
N LEU A 551 1.57 -7.01 -2.01
CA LEU A 551 0.35 -6.30 -1.61
C LEU A 551 0.23 -6.33 -0.09
N THR A 552 -0.13 -5.20 0.52
CA THR A 552 -0.16 -5.01 1.98
C THR A 552 -1.48 -4.43 2.48
N GLY A 553 -1.67 -4.39 3.80
CA GLY A 553 -2.81 -3.75 4.45
C GLY A 553 -4.11 -4.58 4.45
N ASP A 554 -5.21 -3.88 4.71
CA ASP A 554 -6.54 -4.48 4.88
C ASP A 554 -7.17 -4.88 3.54
N ILE A 555 -8.04 -5.89 3.57
CA ILE A 555 -8.91 -6.24 2.44
C ILE A 555 -10.36 -6.15 2.87
N ILE A 556 -11.10 -5.26 2.20
CA ILE A 556 -12.56 -5.10 2.35
C ILE A 556 -13.23 -5.77 1.15
N ILE A 557 -14.01 -6.82 1.39
CA ILE A 557 -14.79 -7.45 0.33
C ILE A 557 -16.02 -6.58 0.01
N PRO A 558 -16.27 -6.19 -1.25
CA PRO A 558 -17.45 -5.42 -1.63
C PRO A 558 -18.76 -6.18 -1.35
N SER A 559 -19.79 -5.48 -0.85
CA SER A 559 -21.07 -6.08 -0.39
C SER A 559 -21.86 -6.87 -1.43
N SER A 560 -21.57 -6.64 -2.71
CA SER A 560 -22.10 -7.32 -3.88
C SER A 560 -21.53 -8.73 -4.10
N ILE A 561 -20.39 -9.06 -3.48
CA ILE A 561 -19.70 -10.33 -3.62
C ILE A 561 -20.19 -11.30 -2.54
N THR A 562 -21.20 -12.12 -2.87
CA THR A 562 -21.84 -13.05 -1.92
C THR A 562 -21.15 -14.41 -1.79
N GLN A 563 -20.15 -14.68 -2.64
CA GLN A 563 -19.32 -15.88 -2.60
C GLN A 563 -17.87 -15.51 -2.90
N ILE A 564 -16.95 -15.93 -2.04
CA ILE A 564 -15.53 -15.70 -2.25
C ILE A 564 -14.98 -16.81 -3.14
N SER A 565 -14.49 -16.43 -4.33
CA SER A 565 -13.99 -17.34 -5.35
C SER A 565 -12.74 -18.12 -4.91
N PRO A 566 -12.48 -19.31 -5.51
CA PRO A 566 -11.27 -20.08 -5.22
C PRO A 566 -9.99 -19.29 -5.45
N VAL A 567 -8.96 -19.57 -4.66
CA VAL A 567 -7.58 -19.03 -4.74
C VAL A 567 -7.47 -17.50 -4.88
N LEU A 568 -8.53 -16.73 -4.59
CA LEU A 568 -8.65 -15.31 -4.93
C LEU A 568 -7.43 -14.47 -4.56
N PHE A 569 -6.94 -14.64 -3.32
CA PHE A 569 -5.75 -13.99 -2.75
C PHE A 569 -4.68 -15.01 -2.34
N ALA A 570 -4.76 -16.26 -2.81
CA ALA A 570 -3.79 -17.29 -2.43
C ALA A 570 -2.35 -16.83 -2.69
N GLY A 571 -1.46 -16.94 -1.70
CA GLY A 571 -0.05 -16.54 -1.82
C GLY A 571 0.21 -15.03 -1.73
N CYS A 572 -0.78 -14.21 -1.37
CA CYS A 572 -0.58 -12.78 -1.09
C CYS A 572 -0.01 -12.58 0.32
N SER A 573 1.22 -13.03 0.53
CA SER A 573 1.86 -13.08 1.86
C SER A 573 2.06 -11.72 2.54
N GLY A 574 2.08 -10.63 1.77
CA GLY A 574 2.22 -9.27 2.31
C GLY A 574 0.93 -8.70 2.91
N LEU A 575 -0.24 -9.30 2.64
CA LEU A 575 -1.52 -8.85 3.19
C LEU A 575 -1.51 -9.07 4.70
N ASN A 576 -1.15 -8.03 5.44
CA ASN A 576 -0.83 -8.03 6.86
C ASN A 576 -1.84 -7.23 7.71
N GLY A 577 -2.88 -6.67 7.09
CA GLY A 577 -3.97 -5.98 7.77
C GLY A 577 -5.11 -6.91 8.19
N ALA A 578 -6.28 -6.33 8.40
CA ALA A 578 -7.53 -7.04 8.69
C ALA A 578 -8.22 -7.55 7.41
N LEU A 579 -8.91 -8.68 7.52
CA LEU A 579 -9.82 -9.19 6.49
C LEU A 579 -11.27 -8.87 6.90
N ILE A 580 -11.94 -8.02 6.12
CA ILE A 580 -13.29 -7.54 6.42
C ILE A 580 -14.29 -8.23 5.48
N LEU A 581 -15.12 -9.10 6.07
CA LEU A 581 -16.16 -9.88 5.41
C LEU A 581 -17.54 -9.39 5.84
N HIS A 582 -18.50 -9.31 4.91
CA HIS A 582 -19.87 -8.90 5.21
C HIS A 582 -20.83 -10.09 5.29
N ASP A 583 -21.96 -9.92 5.99
CA ASP A 583 -22.88 -11.03 6.34
C ASP A 583 -23.63 -11.66 5.16
N ASN A 584 -23.66 -11.00 3.99
CA ASN A 584 -24.22 -11.59 2.77
C ASN A 584 -23.34 -12.69 2.15
N ILE A 585 -22.13 -12.93 2.68
CA ILE A 585 -21.25 -14.01 2.19
C ILE A 585 -21.75 -15.35 2.72
N THR A 586 -22.07 -16.27 1.80
CA THR A 586 -22.63 -17.59 2.14
C THR A 586 -21.61 -18.73 1.98
N LYS A 587 -20.52 -18.48 1.25
CA LYS A 587 -19.49 -19.48 0.91
C LYS A 587 -18.10 -18.85 0.73
N ILE A 588 -17.08 -19.53 1.26
CA ILE A 588 -15.67 -19.20 1.03
C ILE A 588 -14.97 -20.42 0.41
N SER A 589 -14.46 -20.27 -0.81
CA SER A 589 -13.98 -21.39 -1.62
C SER A 589 -12.52 -21.79 -1.43
N ASP A 590 -12.14 -22.91 -2.07
CA ASP A 590 -10.81 -23.55 -1.99
C ASP A 590 -9.67 -22.54 -2.05
N ARG A 591 -8.84 -22.52 -1.00
CA ARG A 591 -7.62 -21.71 -0.87
C ARG A 591 -7.81 -20.20 -1.05
N ALA A 592 -9.03 -19.66 -0.90
CA ALA A 592 -9.34 -18.25 -1.16
C ALA A 592 -8.32 -17.25 -0.57
N PHE A 593 -7.85 -17.50 0.66
CA PHE A 593 -6.87 -16.67 1.38
C PHE A 593 -5.64 -17.46 1.84
N ASN A 594 -5.35 -18.60 1.22
CA ASN A 594 -4.25 -19.46 1.65
C ASN A 594 -2.90 -18.71 1.61
N GLY A 595 -2.17 -18.68 2.74
CA GLY A 595 -0.87 -18.03 2.84
C GLY A 595 -0.91 -16.50 2.85
N CYS A 596 -2.06 -15.88 3.13
CA CYS A 596 -2.14 -14.44 3.43
C CYS A 596 -1.77 -14.20 4.91
N SER A 597 -0.98 -13.17 5.22
CA SER A 597 -0.54 -12.90 6.59
C SER A 597 -1.51 -12.02 7.38
N PHE A 598 -2.83 -12.14 7.16
CA PHE A 598 -3.83 -11.30 7.82
C PHE A 598 -3.70 -11.39 9.34
N ARG A 599 -3.84 -10.25 10.00
CA ARG A 599 -3.70 -10.09 11.45
C ARG A 599 -5.05 -9.77 12.10
N GLY A 600 -5.07 -9.80 13.43
CA GLY A 600 -6.30 -9.59 14.21
C GLY A 600 -7.21 -10.82 14.20
N GLU A 601 -8.43 -10.64 14.70
CA GLU A 601 -9.42 -11.72 14.73
C GLU A 601 -10.09 -11.92 13.39
N LEU A 602 -10.36 -13.17 13.05
CA LEU A 602 -11.22 -13.51 11.91
C LEU A 602 -12.69 -13.45 12.33
N ILE A 603 -13.42 -12.49 11.76
CA ILE A 603 -14.88 -12.39 11.90
C ILE A 603 -15.51 -13.11 10.71
N LEU A 604 -16.18 -14.23 10.97
CA LEU A 604 -16.90 -14.97 9.95
C LEU A 604 -18.31 -14.39 9.74
N PRO A 605 -18.79 -14.28 8.48
CA PRO A 605 -20.15 -13.85 8.17
C PRO A 605 -21.24 -14.67 8.88
N GLU A 606 -22.29 -14.02 9.37
CA GLU A 606 -23.37 -14.69 10.12
C GLU A 606 -24.07 -15.81 9.30
N ASN A 607 -24.24 -15.61 7.99
CA ASN A 607 -24.93 -16.55 7.10
C ASN A 607 -23.99 -17.52 6.37
N LEU A 608 -22.74 -17.67 6.83
CA LEU A 608 -21.75 -18.54 6.19
C LEU A 608 -22.07 -20.02 6.43
N THR A 609 -22.26 -20.78 5.35
CA THR A 609 -22.62 -22.21 5.42
C THR A 609 -21.46 -23.15 5.09
N VAL A 610 -20.50 -22.69 4.30
CA VAL A 610 -19.41 -23.52 3.77
C VAL A 610 -18.07 -22.78 3.77
N ILE A 611 -17.07 -23.40 4.40
CA ILE A 611 -15.65 -23.06 4.26
C ILE A 611 -14.97 -24.25 3.57
N GLU A 612 -14.45 -24.04 2.36
CA GLU A 612 -13.82 -25.12 1.59
C GLU A 612 -12.34 -25.35 1.99
N GLN A 613 -11.69 -26.26 1.27
CA GLN A 613 -10.33 -26.71 1.54
C GLN A 613 -9.35 -25.54 1.64
N ALA A 614 -8.54 -25.53 2.70
CA ALA A 614 -7.42 -24.60 2.91
C ALA A 614 -7.76 -23.10 2.76
N ALA A 615 -9.04 -22.71 2.88
CA ALA A 615 -9.51 -21.35 2.64
C ALA A 615 -8.73 -20.29 3.45
N PHE A 616 -8.37 -20.62 4.69
CA PHE A 616 -7.62 -19.77 5.62
C PHE A 616 -6.32 -20.45 6.11
N ALA A 617 -5.79 -21.42 5.37
CA ALA A 617 -4.58 -22.11 5.79
C ALA A 617 -3.34 -21.20 5.71
N ASN A 618 -2.46 -21.31 6.70
CA ASN A 618 -1.24 -20.52 6.86
C ASN A 618 -1.49 -19.00 6.94
N CYS A 619 -2.61 -18.60 7.55
CA CYS A 619 -2.85 -17.21 7.94
C CYS A 619 -2.33 -16.93 9.35
N GLN A 620 -2.33 -15.66 9.75
CA GLN A 620 -1.86 -15.20 11.07
C GLN A 620 -3.01 -14.66 11.94
N PHE A 621 -4.22 -15.23 11.78
CA PHE A 621 -5.36 -14.84 12.61
C PHE A 621 -5.09 -15.14 14.08
N SER A 622 -5.42 -14.16 14.92
CA SER A 622 -5.24 -14.18 16.38
C SER A 622 -6.59 -14.20 17.09
N GLY A 623 -6.56 -14.39 18.42
CA GLY A 623 -7.78 -14.38 19.24
C GLY A 623 -8.69 -15.59 19.03
N ARG A 624 -9.93 -15.48 19.48
CA ARG A 624 -10.91 -16.57 19.42
C ARG A 624 -11.57 -16.62 18.05
N LEU A 625 -11.71 -17.83 17.51
CA LEU A 625 -12.54 -18.09 16.33
C LEU A 625 -13.97 -18.45 16.76
N VAL A 626 -14.95 -17.65 16.35
CA VAL A 626 -16.37 -17.96 16.50
C VAL A 626 -16.90 -18.51 15.19
N LEU A 627 -17.48 -19.71 15.23
CA LEU A 627 -18.09 -20.35 14.07
C LEU A 627 -19.57 -19.94 13.99
N PRO A 628 -20.09 -19.51 12.82
CA PRO A 628 -21.49 -19.13 12.68
C PRO A 628 -22.43 -20.34 12.81
N GLU A 629 -23.62 -20.14 13.36
CA GLU A 629 -24.60 -21.20 13.68
C GLU A 629 -25.04 -22.02 12.44
N GLU A 630 -25.06 -21.39 11.27
CA GLU A 630 -25.45 -22.01 10.00
C GLU A 630 -24.29 -22.77 9.31
N LEU A 631 -23.11 -22.85 9.93
CA LEU A 631 -21.94 -23.50 9.34
C LEU A 631 -22.09 -25.03 9.33
N VAL A 632 -22.13 -25.61 8.13
CA VAL A 632 -22.32 -27.05 7.92
C VAL A 632 -21.01 -27.77 7.59
N ILE A 633 -20.14 -27.13 6.80
CA ILE A 633 -18.93 -27.75 6.23
C ILE A 633 -17.68 -26.92 6.56
N ILE A 634 -16.70 -27.58 7.18
CA ILE A 634 -15.33 -27.09 7.34
C ILE A 634 -14.39 -28.02 6.56
N GLY A 635 -13.81 -27.50 5.47
CA GLY A 635 -13.01 -28.28 4.53
C GLY A 635 -11.66 -28.74 5.07
N LYS A 636 -11.01 -29.64 4.30
CA LYS A 636 -9.65 -30.12 4.58
C LYS A 636 -8.68 -28.95 4.79
N ASN A 637 -7.92 -28.98 5.88
CA ASN A 637 -6.94 -27.94 6.23
C ASN A 637 -7.50 -26.50 6.30
N ALA A 638 -8.82 -26.29 6.44
CA ALA A 638 -9.44 -24.96 6.33
C ALA A 638 -8.74 -23.86 7.14
N PHE A 639 -8.32 -24.18 8.37
CA PHE A 639 -7.62 -23.29 9.31
C PHE A 639 -6.23 -23.82 9.68
N ALA A 640 -5.63 -24.70 8.88
CA ALA A 640 -4.34 -25.28 9.22
C ALA A 640 -3.25 -24.22 9.40
N ASN A 641 -2.38 -24.40 10.39
CA ASN A 641 -1.25 -23.54 10.75
C ASN A 641 -1.62 -22.09 11.12
N ASN A 642 -2.83 -21.86 11.64
CA ASN A 642 -3.15 -20.60 12.32
C ASN A 642 -2.73 -20.67 13.79
N TRP A 643 -1.42 -20.57 14.02
CA TRP A 643 -0.79 -20.81 15.32
C TRP A 643 -1.15 -19.78 16.40
N LEU A 644 -1.67 -18.60 16.01
CA LEU A 644 -2.12 -17.54 16.92
C LEU A 644 -3.61 -17.64 17.32
N LEU A 645 -4.41 -18.53 16.70
CA LEU A 645 -5.77 -18.78 17.16
C LEU A 645 -5.76 -19.38 18.56
N SER A 646 -6.58 -18.80 19.45
CA SER A 646 -6.62 -19.12 20.88
C SER A 646 -8.05 -19.30 21.39
N GLY A 647 -8.19 -19.62 22.68
CA GLY A 647 -9.49 -19.80 23.33
C GLY A 647 -10.19 -21.11 22.95
N ILE A 648 -11.53 -21.13 23.14
CA ILE A 648 -12.36 -22.31 22.94
C ILE A 648 -13.19 -22.17 21.65
N ILE A 649 -13.07 -23.16 20.76
CA ILE A 649 -13.93 -23.29 19.58
C ILE A 649 -15.16 -24.13 19.96
N GLU A 650 -16.34 -23.53 19.83
CA GLU A 650 -17.61 -24.24 19.93
C GLU A 650 -18.11 -24.54 18.52
N PHE A 651 -18.23 -25.83 18.20
CA PHE A 651 -18.75 -26.26 16.91
C PHE A 651 -20.29 -26.22 16.95
N PRO A 652 -20.94 -25.55 15.98
CA PRO A 652 -22.39 -25.38 15.98
C PRO A 652 -23.09 -26.72 15.75
N SER A 653 -24.33 -26.84 16.22
CA SER A 653 -25.09 -28.10 16.16
C SER A 653 -25.33 -28.60 14.73
N ASN A 654 -25.29 -27.69 13.75
CA ASN A 654 -25.48 -28.00 12.34
C ASN A 654 -24.19 -28.44 11.63
N THR A 655 -23.02 -28.40 12.28
CA THR A 655 -21.78 -28.87 11.67
C THR A 655 -21.83 -30.39 11.52
N ILE A 656 -21.71 -30.85 10.27
CA ILE A 656 -21.73 -32.27 9.91
C ILE A 656 -20.32 -32.75 9.56
N ASN A 657 -19.47 -31.89 8.97
CA ASN A 657 -18.19 -32.32 8.43
C ASN A 657 -17.04 -31.38 8.83
N ILE A 658 -16.06 -31.94 9.54
CA ILE A 658 -14.76 -31.33 9.81
C ILE A 658 -13.70 -32.14 9.05
N GLY A 659 -13.10 -31.53 8.03
CA GLY A 659 -12.16 -32.20 7.13
C GLY A 659 -10.81 -32.52 7.76
N VAL A 660 -10.08 -33.45 7.13
CA VAL A 660 -8.69 -33.81 7.47
C VAL A 660 -7.85 -32.56 7.73
N GLY A 661 -7.20 -32.51 8.89
CA GLY A 661 -6.27 -31.43 9.25
C GLY A 661 -6.90 -30.04 9.40
N ALA A 662 -8.23 -29.91 9.48
CA ALA A 662 -8.93 -28.61 9.49
C ALA A 662 -8.32 -27.58 10.45
N PHE A 663 -7.88 -28.00 11.64
CA PHE A 663 -7.25 -27.16 12.67
C PHE A 663 -5.82 -27.62 13.01
N SER A 664 -5.17 -28.39 12.12
CA SER A 664 -3.81 -28.86 12.36
C SER A 664 -2.85 -27.68 12.54
N GLY A 665 -2.04 -27.68 13.59
CA GLY A 665 -1.04 -26.63 13.85
C GLY A 665 -1.60 -25.35 14.47
N CYS A 666 -2.87 -25.32 14.90
CA CYS A 666 -3.42 -24.25 15.73
C CYS A 666 -2.89 -24.37 17.17
N SER A 667 -1.60 -24.07 17.37
CA SER A 667 -0.86 -24.40 18.59
C SER A 667 -1.36 -23.69 19.85
N ASN A 668 -1.98 -22.52 19.74
CA ASN A 668 -2.50 -21.75 20.87
C ASN A 668 -3.96 -22.06 21.22
N LEU A 669 -4.62 -22.96 20.49
CA LEU A 669 -6.03 -23.30 20.74
C LEU A 669 -6.18 -23.99 22.11
N GLU A 670 -7.01 -23.44 22.99
CA GLU A 670 -7.11 -23.86 24.39
C GLU A 670 -8.15 -24.95 24.62
N GLY A 671 -9.25 -24.94 23.86
CA GLY A 671 -10.27 -25.97 23.99
C GLY A 671 -11.21 -26.12 22.80
N ILE A 672 -11.95 -27.22 22.80
CA ILE A 672 -13.00 -27.51 21.82
C ILE A 672 -14.27 -28.03 22.50
N VAL A 673 -15.42 -27.62 21.95
CA VAL A 673 -16.73 -28.15 22.31
C VAL A 673 -17.34 -28.82 21.08
N LEU A 674 -17.42 -30.15 21.10
CA LEU A 674 -17.99 -30.96 20.02
C LEU A 674 -19.50 -31.13 20.23
N PRO A 675 -20.35 -30.80 19.24
CA PRO A 675 -21.79 -31.01 19.32
C PRO A 675 -22.15 -32.49 19.20
N GLU A 676 -23.41 -32.82 19.46
CA GLU A 676 -23.93 -34.18 19.35
C GLU A 676 -23.92 -34.73 17.92
N SER A 677 -23.87 -33.85 16.91
CA SER A 677 -23.90 -34.20 15.49
C SER A 677 -22.61 -34.83 14.95
N ILE A 678 -21.49 -34.69 15.66
CA ILE A 678 -20.18 -35.20 15.20
C ILE A 678 -20.04 -36.68 15.54
N ASP A 679 -19.93 -37.53 14.52
CA ASP A 679 -19.73 -38.97 14.63
C ASP A 679 -18.29 -39.42 14.28
N LEU A 680 -17.53 -38.57 13.60
CA LEU A 680 -16.20 -38.86 13.08
C LEU A 680 -15.25 -37.65 13.25
N ILE A 681 -14.09 -37.89 13.87
CA ILE A 681 -12.96 -36.94 13.89
C ILE A 681 -11.91 -37.44 12.91
N GLN A 682 -11.72 -36.70 11.82
CA GLN A 682 -10.86 -37.09 10.71
C GLN A 682 -9.35 -37.07 11.07
N GLU A 683 -8.54 -37.65 10.18
CA GLU A 683 -7.09 -37.70 10.33
C GLU A 683 -6.50 -36.30 10.57
N SER A 684 -5.62 -36.20 11.56
CA SER A 684 -4.89 -34.97 11.92
C SER A 684 -5.73 -33.72 12.21
N THR A 685 -7.05 -33.82 12.41
CA THR A 685 -7.97 -32.67 12.57
C THR A 685 -7.46 -31.62 13.57
N PHE A 686 -6.95 -32.05 14.73
CA PHE A 686 -6.37 -31.24 15.80
C PHE A 686 -4.90 -31.64 16.07
N ALA A 687 -4.17 -32.09 15.04
CA ALA A 687 -2.75 -32.41 15.20
C ALA A 687 -1.95 -31.15 15.54
N ASN A 688 -0.99 -31.27 16.46
CA ASN A 688 -0.11 -30.19 16.92
C ASN A 688 -0.84 -28.99 17.54
N CYS A 689 -2.07 -29.16 18.02
CA CYS A 689 -2.76 -28.18 18.87
C CYS A 689 -2.25 -28.28 20.32
N PHE A 690 -1.00 -27.87 20.55
CA PHE A 690 -0.29 -28.07 21.82
C PHE A 690 -0.96 -27.37 23.02
N GLY A 691 -1.72 -26.31 22.80
CA GLY A 691 -2.46 -25.55 23.82
C GLY A 691 -3.73 -26.23 24.34
N LEU A 692 -4.22 -27.29 23.67
CA LEU A 692 -5.50 -27.92 24.03
C LEU A 692 -5.44 -28.50 25.44
N ASN A 693 -6.25 -27.92 26.32
CA ASN A 693 -6.40 -28.28 27.73
C ASN A 693 -7.86 -28.49 28.16
N SER A 694 -8.82 -28.37 27.23
CA SER A 694 -10.23 -28.65 27.47
C SER A 694 -10.89 -29.29 26.24
N ILE A 695 -11.59 -30.41 26.45
CA ILE A 695 -12.45 -31.03 25.45
C ILE A 695 -13.79 -31.35 26.11
N VAL A 696 -14.86 -30.78 25.58
CA VAL A 696 -16.24 -31.08 25.98
C VAL A 696 -16.94 -31.74 24.80
N CYS A 697 -17.47 -32.94 25.00
CA CYS A 697 -18.31 -33.61 24.01
C CYS A 697 -19.76 -33.57 24.50
N LYS A 698 -20.67 -33.02 23.71
CA LYS A 698 -22.11 -32.99 24.05
C LYS A 698 -22.79 -34.34 23.75
N GLY A 699 -22.24 -35.13 22.83
CA GLY A 699 -22.84 -36.38 22.34
C GLY A 699 -22.80 -37.55 23.34
N GLU A 700 -23.94 -38.26 23.44
CA GLU A 700 -24.06 -39.54 24.14
C GLU A 700 -23.41 -40.72 23.40
N TYR A 701 -22.66 -40.53 22.33
CA TYR A 701 -21.87 -41.59 21.70
C TYR A 701 -20.50 -41.04 21.33
N PRO A 702 -19.39 -41.72 21.68
CA PRO A 702 -18.06 -41.23 21.38
C PRO A 702 -17.83 -41.19 19.85
N PRO A 703 -17.45 -40.04 19.28
CA PRO A 703 -17.06 -39.96 17.88
C PRO A 703 -15.89 -40.90 17.57
N THR A 704 -15.88 -41.51 16.38
CA THR A 704 -14.74 -42.32 15.94
C THR A 704 -13.52 -41.42 15.70
N ILE A 705 -12.39 -41.73 16.32
CA ILE A 705 -11.13 -40.99 16.14
C ILE A 705 -10.27 -41.71 15.07
N LEU A 706 -9.94 -41.01 13.98
CA LEU A 706 -8.96 -41.49 12.99
C LEU A 706 -7.51 -41.17 13.39
N SER A 707 -6.57 -41.80 12.68
CA SER A 707 -5.12 -41.69 12.92
C SER A 707 -4.67 -40.26 13.16
N ASN A 708 -3.86 -40.04 14.20
CA ASN A 708 -3.21 -38.76 14.51
C ASN A 708 -4.16 -37.55 14.72
N ALA A 709 -5.47 -37.74 14.86
CA ALA A 709 -6.42 -36.63 15.02
C ALA A 709 -6.05 -35.66 16.15
N PHE A 710 -5.48 -36.17 17.24
CA PHE A 710 -5.00 -35.40 18.40
C PHE A 710 -3.49 -35.61 18.63
N ALA A 711 -2.71 -35.86 17.58
CA ALA A 711 -1.26 -35.99 17.71
C ALA A 711 -0.67 -34.71 18.30
N GLY A 712 0.22 -34.82 19.30
CA GLY A 712 0.80 -33.66 20.00
C GLY A 712 -0.05 -33.07 21.13
N VAL A 713 -1.31 -33.48 21.30
CA VAL A 713 -2.16 -33.04 22.43
C VAL A 713 -1.78 -33.79 23.71
N ALA A 714 -1.65 -33.08 24.83
CA ALA A 714 -1.24 -33.64 26.12
C ALA A 714 -2.39 -34.36 26.84
N LYS A 715 -2.72 -35.58 26.40
CA LYS A 715 -3.89 -36.40 26.85
C LYS A 715 -3.93 -36.76 28.35
N GLU A 716 -2.87 -36.46 29.10
CA GLU A 716 -2.77 -36.72 30.55
C GLU A 716 -2.96 -35.47 31.42
N ASN A 717 -2.98 -34.27 30.80
CA ASN A 717 -2.95 -33.01 31.53
C ASN A 717 -4.33 -32.47 31.91
N PHE A 718 -5.41 -32.96 31.31
CA PHE A 718 -6.77 -32.45 31.53
C PHE A 718 -7.85 -33.53 31.46
N THR A 719 -9.07 -33.13 31.79
CA THR A 719 -10.25 -34.00 31.82
C THR A 719 -11.11 -33.76 30.58
N VAL A 720 -11.48 -34.84 29.89
CA VAL A 720 -12.51 -34.80 28.85
C VAL A 720 -13.88 -34.85 29.53
N GLU A 721 -14.74 -33.89 29.24
CA GLU A 721 -16.09 -33.82 29.80
C GLU A 721 -17.12 -34.36 28.81
N VAL A 722 -17.98 -35.25 29.29
CA VAL A 722 -18.99 -35.96 28.48
C VAL A 722 -20.32 -36.04 29.24
N PRO A 723 -21.47 -36.37 28.60
CA PRO A 723 -22.71 -36.60 29.34
C PRO A 723 -22.54 -37.64 30.45
N GLU A 724 -23.25 -37.49 31.56
CA GLU A 724 -23.12 -38.41 32.71
C GLU A 724 -23.41 -39.87 32.31
N SER A 725 -24.42 -40.08 31.46
CA SER A 725 -24.78 -41.38 30.88
C SER A 725 -23.64 -42.00 30.04
N ALA A 726 -22.72 -41.17 29.54
CA ALA A 726 -21.74 -41.52 28.52
C ALA A 726 -20.32 -41.80 29.06
N VAL A 727 -20.05 -41.60 30.35
CA VAL A 727 -18.68 -41.68 30.89
C VAL A 727 -18.00 -43.03 30.60
N ILE A 728 -18.69 -44.14 30.86
CA ILE A 728 -18.11 -45.50 30.74
C ILE A 728 -17.76 -45.82 29.29
N GLN A 729 -18.63 -45.49 28.34
CA GLN A 729 -18.39 -45.79 26.92
C GLN A 729 -17.25 -44.95 26.33
N TYR A 730 -17.07 -43.69 26.73
CA TYR A 730 -15.93 -42.89 26.29
C TYR A 730 -14.61 -43.45 26.85
N GLN A 731 -14.61 -43.91 28.11
CA GLN A 731 -13.45 -44.58 28.72
C GLN A 731 -13.05 -45.88 28.01
N GLN A 732 -13.97 -46.52 27.30
CA GLN A 732 -13.75 -47.77 26.57
C GLN A 732 -13.49 -47.57 25.07
N ALA A 733 -13.85 -46.41 24.51
CA ALA A 733 -13.73 -46.14 23.09
C ALA A 733 -12.26 -45.98 22.65
N SER A 734 -11.92 -46.50 21.48
CA SER A 734 -10.59 -46.37 20.88
C SER A 734 -10.24 -44.90 20.63
N GLY A 735 -9.02 -44.49 20.97
CA GLY A 735 -8.56 -43.09 20.90
C GLY A 735 -9.01 -42.23 22.09
N TRP A 736 -10.27 -42.35 22.54
CA TRP A 736 -10.75 -41.65 23.75
C TRP A 736 -10.15 -42.22 25.03
N SER A 737 -9.99 -43.54 25.11
CA SER A 737 -9.33 -44.24 26.22
C SER A 737 -7.85 -43.85 26.43
N ASP A 738 -7.23 -43.16 25.46
CA ASP A 738 -5.89 -42.58 25.65
C ASP A 738 -5.91 -41.39 26.63
N PHE A 739 -7.05 -40.68 26.75
CA PHE A 739 -7.23 -39.60 27.71
C PHE A 739 -7.43 -40.17 29.11
N LYS A 740 -6.53 -39.81 30.03
CA LYS A 740 -6.46 -40.45 31.36
C LYS A 740 -7.59 -40.06 32.31
N ARG A 741 -8.31 -38.98 31.99
CA ARG A 741 -9.38 -38.43 32.83
C ARG A 741 -10.60 -38.15 31.95
N ILE A 742 -11.68 -38.87 32.19
CA ILE A 742 -12.98 -38.67 31.54
C ILE A 742 -14.05 -38.68 32.62
N SER A 743 -14.85 -37.61 32.71
CA SER A 743 -15.89 -37.45 33.72
C SER A 743 -17.17 -36.85 33.16
N ALA A 744 -18.26 -37.00 33.93
CA ALA A 744 -19.52 -36.33 33.63
C ALA A 744 -19.31 -34.81 33.59
N HIS A 745 -19.88 -34.15 32.60
CA HIS A 745 -20.03 -32.70 32.58
C HIS A 745 -20.93 -32.29 33.76
N ARG A 746 -20.46 -31.35 34.58
CA ARG A 746 -21.20 -30.76 35.70
C ARG A 746 -20.93 -29.27 35.69
N ASN A 747 -21.94 -28.46 35.94
CA ASN A 747 -21.74 -27.03 36.09
C ASN A 747 -21.21 -26.77 37.50
N LEU A 748 -19.89 -26.65 37.66
CA LEU A 748 -19.26 -26.02 38.82
C LEU A 748 -18.18 -25.07 38.29
N VAL A 749 -18.53 -23.80 38.16
CA VAL A 749 -17.68 -22.79 37.51
C VAL A 749 -17.58 -21.56 38.39
N ILE A 750 -16.36 -21.21 38.77
CA ILE A 750 -16.03 -19.93 39.42
C ILE A 750 -15.58 -18.92 38.35
N ARG A 751 -16.10 -17.69 38.41
CA ARG A 751 -15.78 -16.59 37.48
C ARG A 751 -15.45 -15.32 38.25
N PRO A 752 -14.31 -14.66 37.99
CA PRO A 752 -13.18 -15.20 37.24
C PRO A 752 -12.58 -16.43 37.97
N ASN A 753 -11.97 -17.35 37.21
CA ASN A 753 -11.30 -18.53 37.77
C ASN A 753 -9.87 -18.24 38.25
N SER A 754 -9.46 -16.98 38.18
CA SER A 754 -8.25 -16.48 38.78
C SER A 754 -8.49 -15.07 39.32
N ALA A 755 -7.70 -14.69 40.31
CA ALA A 755 -7.70 -13.34 40.85
C ALA A 755 -6.28 -12.95 41.19
N SER A 756 -5.93 -11.70 40.88
CA SER A 756 -4.61 -11.15 41.18
C SER A 756 -4.72 -9.80 41.86
N ALA A 757 -3.70 -9.47 42.65
CA ALA A 757 -3.56 -8.20 43.35
C ALA A 757 -2.09 -7.79 43.44
N LEU A 758 -1.85 -6.51 43.67
CA LEU A 758 -0.55 -6.01 44.12
C LEU A 758 -0.43 -6.16 45.65
N ASN A 759 0.70 -5.74 46.20
CA ASN A 759 1.04 -5.88 47.62
C ASN A 759 0.08 -5.16 48.60
N THR A 760 -0.74 -4.21 48.15
CA THR A 760 -1.75 -3.56 48.98
C THR A 760 -2.99 -4.39 49.26
N LYS A 761 -3.66 -4.09 50.37
CA LYS A 761 -4.95 -4.69 50.71
C LYS A 761 -6.01 -4.28 49.67
N THR A 762 -6.66 -5.25 49.03
CA THR A 762 -7.70 -5.00 48.00
C THR A 762 -8.74 -6.12 47.96
N THR A 763 -9.86 -5.90 47.28
CA THR A 763 -10.97 -6.86 47.16
C THR A 763 -11.26 -7.17 45.70
N ARG A 764 -11.71 -8.41 45.42
CA ARG A 764 -12.22 -8.88 44.13
C ARG A 764 -13.58 -9.51 44.30
N GLU A 765 -14.42 -9.42 43.28
CA GLU A 765 -15.73 -10.09 43.24
C GLU A 765 -15.63 -11.36 42.39
N LEU A 766 -16.21 -12.46 42.88
CA LEU A 766 -16.27 -13.74 42.20
C LEU A 766 -17.72 -14.22 42.15
N THR A 767 -18.10 -14.94 41.10
CA THR A 767 -19.39 -15.62 40.96
C THR A 767 -19.14 -17.12 40.81
N LEU A 768 -19.66 -17.91 41.74
CA LEU A 768 -19.66 -19.37 41.63
C LEU A 768 -21.03 -19.84 41.14
N ASN A 769 -21.07 -20.57 40.02
CA ASN A 769 -22.25 -21.31 39.58
C ASN A 769 -22.04 -22.80 39.87
N ALA A 770 -23.04 -23.45 40.47
CA ALA A 770 -23.00 -24.87 40.81
C ALA A 770 -24.36 -25.51 40.50
N ASP A 771 -24.37 -26.76 40.03
CA ASP A 771 -25.60 -27.57 39.87
C ASP A 771 -26.18 -28.04 41.21
N ASP A 772 -25.38 -28.05 42.28
CA ASP A 772 -25.74 -28.62 43.57
C ASP A 772 -25.10 -27.85 44.75
N GLU A 773 -25.16 -28.42 45.96
CA GLU A 773 -24.43 -27.95 47.14
C GLU A 773 -22.92 -27.99 46.92
N TRP A 774 -22.22 -26.95 47.36
CA TRP A 774 -20.78 -26.78 47.21
C TRP A 774 -20.14 -26.25 48.50
N PHE A 775 -18.85 -26.51 48.67
CA PHE A 775 -18.05 -25.97 49.78
C PHE A 775 -16.59 -25.70 49.35
N VAL A 776 -15.91 -24.82 50.10
CA VAL A 776 -14.47 -24.54 49.94
C VAL A 776 -13.68 -25.64 50.65
N GLU A 777 -13.02 -26.49 49.87
CA GLU A 777 -12.18 -27.59 50.34
C GLU A 777 -10.85 -27.08 50.91
N SER A 778 -10.26 -26.05 50.30
CA SER A 778 -9.03 -25.39 50.78
C SER A 778 -8.90 -23.95 50.27
N MET A 779 -8.22 -23.10 51.04
CA MET A 779 -7.86 -21.72 50.67
C MET A 779 -6.61 -21.24 51.45
N PRO A 780 -5.83 -20.27 50.93
CA PRO A 780 -4.72 -19.68 51.68
C PRO A 780 -5.17 -18.84 52.88
N ASP A 781 -4.30 -18.67 53.88
CA ASP A 781 -4.55 -17.87 55.10
C ASP A 781 -4.46 -16.35 54.87
N TRP A 782 -3.81 -15.94 53.78
CA TRP A 782 -3.65 -14.54 53.39
C TRP A 782 -4.78 -13.98 52.52
N VAL A 783 -5.89 -14.72 52.39
CA VAL A 783 -7.14 -14.23 51.79
C VAL A 783 -8.35 -14.51 52.67
N ILE A 784 -9.39 -13.69 52.50
CA ILE A 784 -10.68 -13.86 53.17
C ILE A 784 -11.79 -13.93 52.12
N LEU A 785 -12.70 -14.90 52.26
CA LEU A 785 -13.87 -15.07 51.39
C LEU A 785 -15.15 -14.86 52.19
N THR A 786 -16.13 -14.14 51.64
CA THR A 786 -17.40 -13.84 52.33
C THR A 786 -18.24 -15.06 52.67
N GLN A 787 -18.15 -16.13 51.88
CA GLN A 787 -18.93 -17.35 52.05
C GLN A 787 -18.08 -18.56 51.63
N LYS A 788 -18.15 -19.67 52.40
CA LYS A 788 -17.34 -20.88 52.18
C LYS A 788 -18.15 -22.13 51.84
N GLU A 789 -19.47 -22.07 51.89
CA GLU A 789 -20.38 -23.14 51.50
C GLU A 789 -21.69 -22.55 50.98
N GLY A 790 -22.38 -23.23 50.08
CA GLY A 790 -23.64 -22.75 49.51
C GLY A 790 -24.30 -23.77 48.60
N LYS A 791 -25.37 -23.34 47.92
CA LYS A 791 -26.11 -24.15 46.94
C LYS A 791 -26.45 -23.28 45.74
N GLY A 792 -26.23 -23.81 44.54
CA GLY A 792 -26.51 -23.06 43.32
C GLY A 792 -25.54 -21.89 43.12
N LYS A 793 -26.02 -20.84 42.41
CA LYS A 793 -25.26 -19.63 42.11
C LYS A 793 -25.04 -18.75 43.35
N ALA A 794 -23.81 -18.28 43.56
CA ALA A 794 -23.44 -17.40 44.66
C ALA A 794 -22.44 -16.31 44.24
N GLU A 795 -22.59 -15.11 44.82
CA GLU A 795 -21.64 -14.00 44.72
C GLU A 795 -20.71 -13.99 45.94
N LEU A 796 -19.41 -13.95 45.71
CA LEU A 796 -18.37 -14.05 46.72
C LEU A 796 -17.46 -12.82 46.64
N LYS A 797 -17.08 -12.24 47.79
CA LYS A 797 -16.02 -11.21 47.84
C LYS A 797 -14.76 -11.82 48.41
N LEU A 798 -13.68 -11.69 47.67
CA LEU A 798 -12.33 -12.14 47.99
C LEU A 798 -11.49 -10.93 48.41
N GLU A 799 -11.07 -10.88 49.67
CA GLU A 799 -10.15 -9.85 50.18
C GLU A 799 -8.72 -10.40 50.20
N PHE A 800 -7.80 -9.72 49.51
CA PHE A 800 -6.36 -9.93 49.61
C PHE A 800 -5.82 -9.16 50.80
N MET A 801 -5.12 -9.84 51.72
CA MET A 801 -4.43 -9.17 52.81
C MET A 801 -3.19 -8.42 52.28
N GLN A 802 -2.77 -7.38 52.99
CA GLN A 802 -1.51 -6.69 52.68
C GLN A 802 -0.34 -7.67 52.71
N MET A 803 0.58 -7.53 51.75
CA MET A 803 1.78 -8.33 51.61
C MET A 803 3.03 -7.46 51.89
N PRO A 804 4.03 -7.96 52.62
CA PRO A 804 5.31 -7.26 52.77
C PRO A 804 6.02 -7.07 51.43
N ALA A 805 6.73 -5.95 51.26
CA ALA A 805 7.55 -5.71 50.08
C ALA A 805 8.71 -6.73 49.97
N GLY A 806 9.09 -7.10 48.74
CA GLY A 806 10.19 -8.01 48.41
C GLY A 806 9.83 -9.49 48.21
N SER A 807 8.54 -9.86 48.18
CA SER A 807 8.11 -11.26 47.98
C SER A 807 6.83 -11.37 47.15
N ASN A 808 6.76 -12.34 46.24
CA ASN A 808 5.51 -12.74 45.56
C ASN A 808 4.90 -13.96 46.27
N ARG A 809 3.58 -14.12 46.22
CA ARG A 809 2.90 -15.33 46.72
C ARG A 809 1.80 -15.82 45.79
N GLU A 810 1.68 -17.15 45.73
CA GLU A 810 0.68 -17.84 44.94
C GLU A 810 -0.15 -18.78 45.82
N GLY A 811 -1.39 -19.03 45.44
CA GLY A 811 -2.30 -19.91 46.16
C GLY A 811 -3.50 -20.27 45.31
N LYS A 812 -4.44 -21.02 45.89
CA LYS A 812 -5.69 -21.38 45.20
C LYS A 812 -6.82 -21.61 46.18
N ILE A 813 -8.03 -21.25 45.80
CA ILE A 813 -9.26 -21.62 46.48
C ILE A 813 -9.86 -22.80 45.71
N VAL A 814 -10.03 -23.94 46.37
CA VAL A 814 -10.62 -25.13 45.76
C VAL A 814 -12.07 -25.25 46.23
N PHE A 815 -13.00 -25.19 45.29
CA PHE A 815 -14.43 -25.42 45.51
C PHE A 815 -14.78 -26.83 45.07
N LYS A 816 -15.65 -27.52 45.82
CA LYS A 816 -16.05 -28.89 45.55
C LYS A 816 -17.57 -29.06 45.65
N LEU A 817 -18.17 -29.79 44.72
CA LEU A 817 -19.56 -30.25 44.85
C LEU A 817 -19.67 -31.31 45.95
N LYS A 818 -20.63 -31.15 46.85
CA LYS A 818 -20.85 -32.06 47.98
C LYS A 818 -21.16 -33.47 47.48
N ASP A 819 -20.57 -34.48 48.13
CA ASP A 819 -20.71 -35.90 47.79
C ASP A 819 -20.33 -36.30 46.35
N LYS A 820 -19.69 -35.40 45.59
CA LYS A 820 -19.20 -35.64 44.22
C LYS A 820 -17.69 -35.37 44.16
N ASP A 821 -17.00 -36.09 43.27
CA ASP A 821 -15.59 -35.84 43.01
C ASP A 821 -15.39 -34.83 41.87
N TYR A 822 -16.05 -33.67 41.98
CA TYR A 822 -16.03 -32.60 40.98
C TYR A 822 -15.62 -31.28 41.65
N ARG A 823 -14.60 -30.61 41.10
CA ARG A 823 -13.97 -29.42 41.68
C ARG A 823 -13.82 -28.31 40.66
N THR A 824 -13.87 -27.08 41.13
CA THR A 824 -13.37 -25.92 40.40
C THR A 824 -12.40 -25.15 41.27
N THR A 825 -11.49 -24.42 40.65
CA THR A 825 -10.40 -23.74 41.35
C THR A 825 -10.36 -22.28 40.96
N CYS A 826 -10.25 -21.40 41.95
CA CYS A 826 -9.85 -20.01 41.74
C CYS A 826 -8.36 -19.86 42.07
N TYR A 827 -7.53 -19.57 41.07
CA TYR A 827 -6.09 -19.38 41.25
C TYR A 827 -5.78 -17.97 41.74
N LEU A 828 -4.93 -17.85 42.75
CA LEU A 828 -4.64 -16.60 43.41
C LEU A 828 -3.16 -16.25 43.25
N THR A 829 -2.88 -15.02 42.86
CA THR A 829 -1.52 -14.49 42.83
C THR A 829 -1.49 -13.10 43.46
N GLN A 830 -0.44 -12.81 44.22
CA GLN A 830 -0.18 -11.47 44.72
C GLN A 830 1.28 -11.11 44.48
N TYR A 831 1.49 -9.99 43.82
CA TYR A 831 2.81 -9.55 43.34
C TYR A 831 3.31 -8.36 44.14
N ASP A 832 4.61 -8.34 44.40
CA ASP A 832 5.27 -7.17 44.95
C ASP A 832 5.47 -6.11 43.87
N TYR A 833 5.19 -4.86 44.20
CA TYR A 833 5.40 -3.74 43.32
C TYR A 833 5.61 -2.45 44.11
N GLY A 834 6.36 -1.51 43.52
CA GLY A 834 6.76 -0.27 44.18
C GLY A 834 5.62 0.73 44.44
N TYR A 835 4.48 0.55 43.77
CA TYR A 835 3.30 1.41 43.89
C TYR A 835 2.08 0.60 44.29
N ALA A 836 1.19 1.22 45.06
CA ALA A 836 -0.09 0.65 45.46
C ALA A 836 -1.07 0.55 44.29
N GLU A 837 -2.01 -0.40 44.37
CA GLU A 837 -3.14 -0.46 43.44
C GLU A 837 -3.95 0.85 43.53
N ASP A 838 -4.32 1.40 42.36
CA ASP A 838 -4.99 2.69 42.22
C ASP A 838 -4.20 3.94 42.69
N GLU A 839 -2.89 3.79 42.95
CA GLU A 839 -2.00 4.94 43.22
C GLU A 839 -1.80 5.79 41.96
N ILE A 840 -1.78 7.12 42.13
CA ILE A 840 -1.44 8.07 41.05
C ILE A 840 0.03 8.46 41.13
N VAL A 841 0.75 8.23 40.04
CA VAL A 841 2.15 8.56 39.85
C VAL A 841 2.27 9.84 39.02
N THR A 842 3.06 10.79 39.49
CA THR A 842 3.40 12.01 38.73
C THR A 842 4.62 11.74 37.84
N LEU A 843 4.43 11.76 36.53
CA LEU A 843 5.49 11.54 35.53
C LEU A 843 6.19 12.83 35.12
N ASN A 844 5.45 13.94 35.08
CA ASN A 844 5.99 15.28 34.83
C ASN A 844 5.17 16.32 35.58
N LYS A 845 5.84 17.33 36.12
CA LYS A 845 5.17 18.48 36.73
C LYS A 845 5.50 19.73 35.93
N ALA A 846 4.48 20.50 35.57
CA ALA A 846 4.68 21.73 34.83
C ALA A 846 5.57 22.70 35.62
N THR A 847 6.51 23.32 34.92
CA THR A 847 7.37 24.39 35.46
C THR A 847 6.96 25.78 34.96
N LYS A 848 6.01 25.83 34.01
CA LYS A 848 5.44 27.06 33.44
C LYS A 848 3.91 27.02 33.45
N GLY A 849 3.29 28.17 33.73
CA GLY A 849 1.83 28.30 33.88
C GLY A 849 1.25 27.42 35.00
N LYS A 850 -0.08 27.27 35.02
CA LYS A 850 -0.78 26.30 35.90
C LYS A 850 -0.62 24.84 35.43
N GLY A 851 -0.22 24.68 34.16
CA GLY A 851 0.05 23.42 33.48
C GLY A 851 -1.18 22.76 32.86
N ALA A 852 -1.08 22.39 31.59
CA ALA A 852 -2.08 21.57 30.89
C ALA A 852 -2.02 20.12 31.37
N ASN A 853 -3.17 19.49 31.59
CA ASN A 853 -3.22 18.13 32.16
C ASN A 853 -3.18 17.06 31.06
N LEU A 854 -2.30 16.08 31.23
CA LEU A 854 -2.22 14.85 30.45
C LEU A 854 -2.25 13.65 31.39
N VAL A 855 -3.24 12.77 31.26
CA VAL A 855 -3.35 11.56 32.07
C VAL A 855 -3.21 10.34 31.17
N LEU A 856 -2.13 9.58 31.32
CA LEU A 856 -1.91 8.32 30.59
C LEU A 856 -2.32 7.16 31.49
N LEU A 857 -3.34 6.40 31.13
CA LEU A 857 -3.83 5.25 31.87
C LEU A 857 -3.60 3.99 31.05
N GLY A 858 -3.04 2.95 31.66
CA GLY A 858 -3.02 1.63 31.02
C GLY A 858 -4.33 0.89 31.25
N ASP A 859 -4.80 0.14 30.26
CA ASP A 859 -5.90 -0.81 30.43
C ASP A 859 -5.53 -2.18 29.89
N GLY A 860 -5.98 -3.25 30.54
CA GLY A 860 -5.59 -4.63 30.21
C GLY A 860 -4.23 -5.04 30.77
N TYR A 861 -3.68 -4.31 31.74
CA TYR A 861 -2.47 -4.72 32.46
C TYR A 861 -2.85 -5.36 33.78
N ASN A 862 -2.65 -6.67 33.91
CA ASN A 862 -2.95 -7.35 35.17
C ASN A 862 -1.82 -7.14 36.20
N ALA A 863 -2.00 -7.65 37.42
CA ALA A 863 -1.02 -7.46 38.49
C ALA A 863 0.38 -8.02 38.15
N LYS A 864 0.45 -9.09 37.34
CA LYS A 864 1.71 -9.66 36.88
C LYS A 864 2.41 -8.71 35.91
N ASP A 865 1.69 -8.26 34.87
CA ASP A 865 2.21 -7.32 33.86
C ASP A 865 2.77 -6.05 34.52
N ILE A 866 2.05 -5.54 35.52
CA ILE A 866 2.47 -4.37 36.30
C ILE A 866 3.73 -4.68 37.12
N SER A 867 3.76 -5.81 37.83
CA SER A 867 4.92 -6.20 38.65
C SER A 867 6.20 -6.43 37.84
N GLU A 868 6.06 -6.87 36.58
CA GLU A 868 7.16 -7.05 35.63
C GLU A 868 7.58 -5.71 34.97
N GLY A 869 6.90 -4.61 35.30
CA GLY A 869 7.23 -3.25 34.85
C GLY A 869 6.65 -2.87 33.49
N LEU A 870 5.78 -3.71 32.90
CA LEU A 870 5.28 -3.52 31.54
C LEU A 870 4.42 -2.25 31.42
N LEU A 871 3.51 -2.02 32.36
CA LEU A 871 2.64 -0.83 32.37
C LEU A 871 3.47 0.47 32.31
N LEU A 872 4.41 0.66 33.24
CA LEU A 872 5.20 1.90 33.27
C LEU A 872 6.14 2.01 32.07
N LYS A 873 6.63 0.89 31.53
CA LYS A 873 7.40 0.92 30.27
C LYS A 873 6.56 1.52 29.14
N ASP A 874 5.37 0.98 28.91
CA ASP A 874 4.51 1.38 27.78
C ASP A 874 3.97 2.81 27.97
N ILE A 875 3.63 3.20 29.21
CA ILE A 875 3.20 4.56 29.53
C ILE A 875 4.33 5.58 29.30
N ASN A 876 5.57 5.26 29.71
CA ASN A 876 6.71 6.15 29.46
C ASN A 876 7.05 6.24 27.96
N GLU A 877 6.88 5.15 27.21
CA GLU A 877 7.05 5.11 25.76
C GLU A 877 5.99 5.99 25.06
N ALA A 878 4.71 5.87 25.43
CA ALA A 878 3.63 6.73 24.94
C ALA A 878 3.89 8.22 25.24
N MET A 879 4.27 8.54 26.48
CA MET A 879 4.66 9.90 26.87
C MET A 879 5.84 10.40 26.04
N GLY A 880 6.84 9.55 25.81
CA GLY A 880 7.97 9.86 24.95
C GLY A 880 7.57 10.21 23.52
N HIS A 881 6.67 9.43 22.91
CA HIS A 881 6.15 9.69 21.57
C HIS A 881 5.30 10.96 21.48
N PHE A 882 4.50 11.25 22.50
CA PHE A 882 3.69 12.48 22.56
C PHE A 882 4.58 13.73 22.59
N PHE A 883 5.67 13.73 23.38
CA PHE A 883 6.59 14.87 23.51
C PHE A 883 7.75 14.87 22.51
N SER A 884 7.85 13.91 21.59
CA SER A 884 8.94 13.89 20.60
C SER A 884 8.67 14.71 19.35
N ILE A 885 7.42 15.17 19.15
CA ILE A 885 6.94 15.94 18.00
C ILE A 885 6.66 17.41 18.38
N GLU A 886 6.90 18.34 17.46
CA GLU A 886 6.53 19.75 17.66
C GLU A 886 5.02 19.96 17.50
N PRO A 887 4.38 20.83 18.31
CA PRO A 887 4.98 21.74 19.27
C PRO A 887 5.12 21.15 20.69
N TYR A 888 4.64 19.93 20.94
CA TYR A 888 4.67 19.32 22.27
C TYR A 888 6.09 19.22 22.83
N LYS A 889 7.07 18.94 21.97
CA LYS A 889 8.49 18.93 22.31
C LYS A 889 8.96 20.26 22.89
N THR A 890 8.70 21.38 22.21
CA THR A 890 9.10 22.72 22.68
C THR A 890 8.34 23.15 23.94
N TYR A 891 7.07 22.77 24.05
CA TYR A 891 6.18 23.24 25.12
C TYR A 891 6.00 22.23 26.28
N LYS A 892 6.86 21.20 26.36
CA LYS A 892 6.78 20.14 27.40
C LYS A 892 6.70 20.67 28.84
N ASP A 893 7.39 21.78 29.13
CA ASP A 893 7.43 22.40 30.47
C ASP A 893 6.06 22.94 30.95
N TYR A 894 5.07 23.02 30.05
CA TYR A 894 3.70 23.43 30.36
C TYR A 894 2.77 22.27 30.72
N PHE A 895 3.24 21.02 30.82
CA PHE A 895 2.37 19.86 31.06
C PHE A 895 2.52 19.28 32.46
N ASN A 896 1.38 19.04 33.14
CA ASN A 896 1.30 18.12 34.26
C ASN A 896 0.92 16.74 33.70
N VAL A 897 1.77 15.74 33.91
CA VAL A 897 1.59 14.39 33.34
C VAL A 897 1.48 13.37 34.46
N TYR A 898 0.41 12.59 34.43
CA TYR A 898 0.12 11.58 35.44
C TYR A 898 -0.16 10.22 34.83
N THR A 899 0.04 9.17 35.62
CA THR A 899 -0.48 7.83 35.34
C THR A 899 -1.03 7.20 36.61
N GLY A 900 -1.94 6.23 36.48
CA GLY A 900 -2.47 5.48 37.60
C GLY A 900 -2.12 4.00 37.51
N ILE A 901 -1.90 3.36 38.65
CA ILE A 901 -1.66 1.91 38.74
C ILE A 901 -2.98 1.16 38.70
N ALA A 902 -3.61 1.22 37.53
CA ALA A 902 -4.90 0.65 37.20
C ALA A 902 -4.78 -0.85 36.94
N VAL A 903 -4.95 -1.67 37.99
CA VAL A 903 -4.84 -3.14 37.87
C VAL A 903 -6.07 -3.71 37.17
N SER A 904 -5.85 -4.37 36.03
CA SER A 904 -6.88 -5.14 35.33
C SER A 904 -7.02 -6.56 35.90
N PRO A 905 -8.24 -7.12 35.95
CA PRO A 905 -8.42 -8.53 36.33
C PRO A 905 -7.66 -9.50 35.42
N GLU A 906 -7.65 -9.24 34.12
CA GLU A 906 -7.01 -10.05 33.09
C GLU A 906 -6.03 -9.22 32.26
N SER A 907 -5.07 -9.91 31.61
CA SER A 907 -4.12 -9.28 30.69
C SER A 907 -4.72 -9.21 29.29
N GLY A 908 -4.50 -8.10 28.59
CA GLY A 908 -4.98 -7.88 27.23
C GLY A 908 -6.29 -7.10 27.17
N ILE A 909 -6.84 -6.99 25.95
CA ILE A 909 -8.13 -6.35 25.69
C ILE A 909 -9.04 -7.24 24.88
N GLY A 910 -10.34 -7.18 25.21
CA GLY A 910 -11.36 -7.97 24.53
C GLY A 910 -11.63 -7.45 23.13
N SER A 911 -12.37 -8.25 22.38
CA SER A 911 -12.70 -8.11 20.96
C SER A 911 -14.06 -8.74 20.69
N VAL A 912 -14.61 -8.58 19.49
CA VAL A 912 -15.92 -9.14 19.13
C VAL A 912 -16.06 -10.64 19.42
N ASN A 913 -14.97 -11.42 19.32
CA ASN A 913 -15.00 -12.85 19.61
C ASN A 913 -14.55 -13.18 21.05
N THR A 914 -13.84 -12.28 21.74
CA THR A 914 -13.18 -12.56 23.02
C THR A 914 -13.57 -11.53 24.09
N ILE A 915 -14.09 -12.00 25.23
CA ILE A 915 -14.27 -11.13 26.40
C ILE A 915 -13.01 -11.23 27.26
N ILE A 916 -12.32 -10.10 27.45
CA ILE A 916 -11.26 -9.95 28.45
C ILE A 916 -11.74 -8.90 29.45
N TYR A 917 -11.66 -9.23 30.74
CA TYR A 917 -12.07 -8.32 31.81
C TYR A 917 -10.90 -7.42 32.21
N ASN A 918 -10.97 -6.15 31.83
CA ASN A 918 -9.97 -5.13 32.14
C ASN A 918 -10.56 -3.99 33.00
N ARG A 919 -9.73 -3.03 33.42
CA ARG A 919 -10.09 -2.03 34.44
C ARG A 919 -11.12 -1.02 33.92
N PHE A 920 -11.01 -0.62 32.66
CA PHE A 920 -11.84 0.43 32.06
C PHE A 920 -12.77 -0.07 30.95
N ASN A 921 -12.96 -1.39 30.85
CA ASN A 921 -13.79 -2.04 29.82
C ASN A 921 -13.36 -1.72 28.38
N THR A 922 -12.07 -1.49 28.13
CA THR A 922 -11.55 -1.28 26.77
C THR A 922 -11.76 -2.52 25.91
N TYR A 923 -12.31 -2.31 24.71
CA TYR A 923 -12.77 -3.38 23.84
C TYR A 923 -12.62 -3.02 22.35
N ALA A 924 -12.13 -3.96 21.54
CA ALA A 924 -11.97 -3.83 20.08
C ALA A 924 -13.28 -4.16 19.33
N LYS A 925 -14.10 -3.14 19.09
CA LYS A 925 -15.30 -3.22 18.23
C LYS A 925 -14.88 -3.42 16.77
N GLY A 926 -15.51 -4.38 16.08
CA GLY A 926 -15.21 -4.67 14.68
C GLY A 926 -13.78 -5.18 14.41
N GLY A 927 -13.10 -5.70 15.43
CA GLY A 927 -11.77 -6.32 15.31
C GLY A 927 -10.58 -5.39 15.60
N VAL A 928 -10.71 -4.09 15.36
CA VAL A 928 -9.61 -3.10 15.57
C VAL A 928 -10.03 -1.81 16.27
N THR A 929 -11.29 -1.37 16.16
CA THR A 929 -11.71 -0.05 16.71
C THR A 929 -11.90 -0.12 18.22
N LEU A 930 -11.07 0.58 18.99
CA LEU A 930 -11.09 0.50 20.46
C LEU A 930 -12.13 1.43 21.09
N SER A 931 -12.88 0.95 22.07
CA SER A 931 -13.80 1.79 22.85
C SER A 931 -14.24 1.10 24.13
N GLY A 932 -14.95 1.82 25.01
CA GLY A 932 -15.69 1.20 26.11
C GLY A 932 -16.77 0.23 25.60
N ARG A 933 -16.82 -0.96 26.21
CA ARG A 933 -17.80 -2.02 25.93
C ARG A 933 -19.25 -1.61 26.21
N ASN A 934 -19.50 -0.87 27.29
CA ASN A 934 -20.81 -0.50 27.83
C ASN A 934 -21.20 0.95 27.48
N GLY A 935 -20.45 1.61 26.60
CA GLY A 935 -20.76 2.97 26.13
C GLY A 935 -20.49 4.03 27.21
N GLU A 936 -21.52 4.78 27.60
CA GLU A 936 -21.39 5.95 28.49
C GLU A 936 -20.91 5.64 29.90
N SER A 937 -21.21 4.47 30.44
CA SER A 937 -20.72 4.11 31.78
C SER A 937 -19.20 4.04 31.85
N ASP A 938 -18.55 3.58 30.78
CA ASP A 938 -17.11 3.29 30.78
C ASP A 938 -16.27 4.56 30.71
N TYR A 939 -16.61 5.50 29.80
CA TYR A 939 -15.87 6.75 29.75
C TYR A 939 -16.12 7.63 30.98
N ASN A 940 -17.30 7.52 31.62
CA ASN A 940 -17.55 8.16 32.91
C ASN A 940 -16.68 7.57 34.03
N GLU A 941 -16.40 6.27 34.01
CA GLU A 941 -15.44 5.65 34.93
C GLU A 941 -14.01 6.13 34.68
N ILE A 942 -13.59 6.21 33.41
CA ILE A 942 -12.29 6.76 33.02
C ILE A 942 -12.13 8.20 33.51
N PHE A 943 -13.14 9.06 33.30
CA PHE A 943 -13.13 10.44 33.79
C PHE A 943 -13.01 10.52 35.30
N LYS A 944 -13.81 9.75 36.05
CA LYS A 944 -13.72 9.68 37.52
C LYS A 944 -12.35 9.20 38.00
N TYR A 945 -11.75 8.26 37.29
CA TYR A 945 -10.43 7.76 37.62
C TYR A 945 -9.34 8.82 37.37
N ALA A 946 -9.41 9.52 36.24
CA ALA A 946 -8.50 10.62 35.90
C ALA A 946 -8.55 11.76 36.93
N CYS A 947 -9.73 12.06 37.49
CA CYS A 947 -9.91 13.03 38.58
C CYS A 947 -9.20 12.67 39.90
N LYS A 948 -8.66 11.46 40.05
CA LYS A 948 -7.75 11.14 41.17
C LYS A 948 -6.40 11.86 41.04
N ALA A 949 -6.04 12.34 39.85
CA ALA A 949 -4.80 13.06 39.63
C ALA A 949 -4.81 14.47 40.28
N PRO A 950 -3.71 14.92 40.90
CA PRO A 950 -3.69 16.12 41.75
C PRO A 950 -4.23 17.42 41.14
N THR A 951 -4.13 17.61 39.82
CA THR A 951 -4.57 18.85 39.13
C THR A 951 -5.78 18.65 38.22
N VAL A 952 -6.41 17.47 38.25
CA VAL A 952 -7.57 17.11 37.44
C VAL A 952 -8.82 17.10 38.30
N SER A 953 -9.91 17.65 37.79
CA SER A 953 -11.21 17.76 38.45
C SER A 953 -12.33 17.71 37.41
N GLU A 954 -13.57 17.43 37.83
CA GLU A 954 -14.71 17.39 36.90
C GLU A 954 -14.89 18.72 36.15
N GLU A 955 -14.53 19.85 36.77
CA GLU A 955 -14.64 21.20 36.18
C GLU A 955 -13.63 21.48 35.06
N ASN A 956 -12.52 20.73 35.00
CA ASN A 956 -11.45 20.95 34.02
C ASN A 956 -11.13 19.73 33.14
N LEU A 957 -12.04 18.75 33.09
CA LEU A 957 -11.92 17.59 32.19
C LEU A 957 -11.89 18.01 30.72
N ASN A 958 -12.60 19.07 30.34
CA ASN A 958 -12.56 19.65 29.00
C ASN A 958 -11.22 20.33 28.64
N GLN A 959 -10.32 20.49 29.62
CA GLN A 959 -8.94 20.96 29.46
C GLN A 959 -7.91 19.87 29.78
N THR A 960 -8.36 18.61 29.90
CA THR A 960 -7.52 17.46 30.23
C THR A 960 -7.57 16.45 29.10
N LEU A 961 -6.40 16.08 28.57
CA LEU A 961 -6.32 14.93 27.66
C LEU A 961 -6.13 13.66 28.48
N ILE A 962 -7.02 12.69 28.27
CA ILE A 962 -6.85 11.33 28.80
C ILE A 962 -6.43 10.42 27.65
N VAL A 963 -5.34 9.69 27.85
CA VAL A 963 -4.84 8.69 26.91
C VAL A 963 -4.95 7.33 27.57
N ILE A 964 -5.78 6.46 27.01
CA ILE A 964 -5.76 5.04 27.34
C ILE A 964 -4.65 4.41 26.48
N VAL A 965 -3.76 3.65 27.11
CA VAL A 965 -2.78 2.78 26.46
C VAL A 965 -3.25 1.34 26.68
N PRO A 966 -3.97 0.73 25.72
CA PRO A 966 -4.44 -0.64 25.82
C PRO A 966 -3.29 -1.64 25.69
N ASN A 967 -3.28 -2.67 26.53
CA ASN A 967 -2.32 -3.79 26.44
C ASN A 967 -2.63 -4.69 25.24
N THR A 968 -2.32 -4.21 24.03
CA THR A 968 -2.40 -4.96 22.77
C THR A 968 -1.35 -4.43 21.81
N THR A 969 -0.94 -5.28 20.87
CA THR A 969 -0.11 -4.87 19.73
C THR A 969 -0.92 -4.64 18.45
N ASN A 970 -2.22 -4.96 18.44
CA ASN A 970 -3.05 -4.72 17.25
C ASN A 970 -3.23 -3.22 17.01
N TYR A 971 -3.03 -2.80 15.76
CA TYR A 971 -3.34 -1.45 15.32
C TYR A 971 -4.85 -1.17 15.43
N GLY A 972 -5.21 -0.01 15.98
CA GLY A 972 -6.60 0.31 16.33
C GLY A 972 -6.80 1.66 17.01
N GLY A 973 -5.91 2.62 16.74
CA GLY A 973 -5.98 3.96 17.31
C GLY A 973 -7.32 4.65 17.04
N ILE A 974 -7.85 5.33 18.05
CA ILE A 974 -9.03 6.18 17.90
C ILE A 974 -9.13 7.20 19.03
N CYS A 975 -9.58 8.40 18.71
CA CYS A 975 -9.90 9.44 19.68
C CYS A 975 -11.40 9.77 19.70
N TYR A 976 -11.98 9.73 20.89
CA TYR A 976 -13.33 10.21 21.15
C TYR A 976 -13.29 11.62 21.72
N MET A 977 -13.97 12.55 21.04
CA MET A 977 -14.18 13.92 21.49
C MET A 977 -15.65 14.13 21.84
N TYR A 978 -15.90 14.68 23.02
CA TYR A 978 -17.25 14.88 23.56
C TYR A 978 -17.66 16.35 23.46
N ASN A 979 -18.96 16.62 23.40
CA ASN A 979 -19.49 17.98 23.21
C ASN A 979 -19.06 18.99 24.30
N GLY A 980 -18.68 18.53 25.49
CA GLY A 980 -18.18 19.38 26.57
C GLY A 980 -16.71 19.84 26.40
N GLY A 981 -15.98 19.25 25.44
CA GLY A 981 -14.55 19.49 25.18
C GLY A 981 -13.63 18.37 25.64
N GLU A 982 -14.14 17.43 26.44
CA GLU A 982 -13.39 16.28 26.93
C GLU A 982 -12.89 15.40 25.77
N ALA A 983 -11.76 14.73 25.95
CA ALA A 983 -11.28 13.74 25.00
C ALA A 983 -10.63 12.54 25.69
N ILE A 984 -10.88 11.37 25.10
CA ILE A 984 -10.21 10.12 25.43
C ILE A 984 -9.60 9.56 24.14
N ALA A 985 -8.27 9.48 24.10
CA ALA A 985 -7.54 8.83 23.01
C ALA A 985 -7.16 7.40 23.41
N TYR A 986 -7.52 6.41 22.60
CA TYR A 986 -7.07 5.04 22.75
C TYR A 986 -5.86 4.83 21.83
N CYS A 987 -4.70 4.57 22.42
CA CYS A 987 -3.44 4.42 21.71
C CYS A 987 -2.83 3.04 21.99
N PRO A 988 -3.22 1.98 21.26
CA PRO A 988 -2.63 0.65 21.41
C PRO A 988 -1.16 0.65 20.99
N LYS A 989 -0.38 -0.28 21.55
CA LYS A 989 1.05 -0.46 21.27
C LYS A 989 1.28 -1.17 19.93
N SER A 990 0.79 -0.55 18.86
CA SER A 990 0.89 -1.07 17.50
C SER A 990 2.31 -1.50 17.15
N ASP A 991 2.50 -2.77 16.77
CA ASP A 991 3.75 -3.32 16.23
C ASP A 991 3.82 -3.21 14.69
N ASN A 992 2.84 -2.53 14.08
CA ASN A 992 2.87 -2.23 12.65
C ASN A 992 4.07 -1.35 12.29
N GLU A 993 4.45 -1.42 11.02
CA GLU A 993 5.51 -0.58 10.47
C GLU A 993 5.12 0.90 10.47
N TYR A 994 6.14 1.76 10.50
CA TYR A 994 5.98 3.20 10.30
C TYR A 994 5.16 3.50 9.04
N PRO A 995 4.21 4.46 9.06
CA PRO A 995 3.83 5.36 10.15
C PRO A 995 2.68 4.87 11.04
N LEU A 996 2.33 3.59 10.99
CA LEU A 996 1.22 3.01 11.77
C LEU A 996 1.72 2.37 13.08
N ASP A 997 2.97 2.60 13.42
CA ASP A 997 3.60 2.18 14.66
C ASP A 997 2.99 2.90 15.87
N PHE A 998 3.35 2.43 17.07
CA PHE A 998 2.85 3.03 18.31
C PHE A 998 3.06 4.56 18.39
N ARG A 999 4.18 5.06 17.86
CA ARG A 999 4.44 6.50 17.75
C ARG A 999 3.37 7.20 16.90
N GLY A 1000 3.14 6.74 15.67
CA GLY A 1000 2.18 7.36 14.76
C GLY A 1000 0.77 7.37 15.34
N VAL A 1001 0.37 6.29 16.02
CA VAL A 1001 -0.91 6.20 16.74
C VAL A 1001 -1.01 7.24 17.86
N VAL A 1002 0.00 7.35 18.74
CA VAL A 1002 -0.01 8.34 19.83
C VAL A 1002 -0.06 9.76 19.28
N GLN A 1003 0.72 10.05 18.25
CA GLN A 1003 0.77 11.39 17.67
C GLN A 1003 -0.54 11.73 16.94
N HIS A 1004 -1.10 10.83 16.15
CA HIS A 1004 -2.35 11.10 15.46
C HIS A 1004 -3.54 11.22 16.42
N GLU A 1005 -3.74 10.21 17.27
CA GLU A 1005 -4.94 10.12 18.11
C GLU A 1005 -4.86 11.02 19.35
N ALA A 1006 -3.79 10.92 20.13
CA ALA A 1006 -3.68 11.70 21.37
C ALA A 1006 -3.24 13.14 21.05
N GLY A 1007 -2.20 13.31 20.25
CA GLY A 1007 -1.68 14.64 19.93
C GLY A 1007 -2.53 15.41 18.94
N GLY A 1008 -3.02 14.77 17.87
CA GLY A 1008 -3.79 15.42 16.81
C GLY A 1008 -5.25 15.64 17.17
N HIS A 1009 -6.00 14.55 17.32
CA HIS A 1009 -7.42 14.62 17.70
C HIS A 1009 -7.60 15.04 19.17
N GLY A 1010 -7.00 14.31 20.12
CA GLY A 1010 -7.29 14.43 21.55
C GLY A 1010 -6.99 15.82 22.12
N PHE A 1011 -5.72 16.23 22.06
CA PHE A 1011 -5.27 17.55 22.52
C PHE A 1011 -5.40 18.60 21.41
N GLY A 1012 -4.98 18.30 20.18
CA GLY A 1012 -4.97 19.25 19.07
C GLY A 1012 -6.36 19.63 18.54
N LYS A 1013 -7.39 18.81 18.78
CA LYS A 1013 -8.75 18.97 18.23
C LYS A 1013 -8.74 19.19 16.71
N LEU A 1014 -7.85 18.49 16.02
CA LEU A 1014 -7.65 18.57 14.57
C LEU A 1014 -8.58 17.60 13.84
N GLY A 1015 -8.87 17.84 12.56
CA GLY A 1015 -9.66 16.95 11.73
C GLY A 1015 -8.79 16.13 10.77
N ASP A 1016 -9.31 14.98 10.32
CA ASP A 1016 -8.60 14.10 9.39
C ASP A 1016 -8.40 14.74 8.01
N GLU A 1017 -7.25 14.47 7.39
CA GLU A 1017 -6.85 15.02 6.10
C GLU A 1017 -6.76 13.95 4.99
N TYR A 1018 -6.98 12.66 5.32
CA TYR A 1018 -7.00 11.56 4.36
C TYR A 1018 -8.04 11.76 3.25
N ILE A 1019 -7.82 11.16 2.08
CA ILE A 1019 -8.77 11.17 0.95
C ILE A 1019 -9.12 9.74 0.57
N TYR A 1020 -10.42 9.40 0.58
CA TYR A 1020 -10.94 8.10 0.14
C TYR A 1020 -11.88 8.23 -1.07
N HIS A 1021 -12.53 9.38 -1.21
CA HIS A 1021 -13.56 9.61 -2.22
C HIS A 1021 -13.13 10.71 -3.19
N ASN A 1022 -13.19 10.40 -4.48
CA ASN A 1022 -13.00 11.42 -5.52
C ASN A 1022 -14.30 12.19 -5.81
N LYS A 1023 -14.84 12.93 -4.82
CA LYS A 1023 -16.12 13.66 -4.92
C LYS A 1023 -16.10 14.96 -4.10
N PHE A 1024 -16.98 15.88 -4.46
CA PHE A 1024 -17.31 17.04 -3.62
C PHE A 1024 -18.01 16.59 -2.34
N ILE A 1025 -17.58 17.15 -1.20
CA ILE A 1025 -18.09 16.79 0.13
C ILE A 1025 -19.60 17.04 0.30
N ASP A 1026 -20.18 18.03 -0.39
CA ASP A 1026 -21.61 18.35 -0.35
C ASP A 1026 -22.46 17.49 -1.31
N ALA A 1027 -21.83 16.90 -2.32
CA ALA A 1027 -22.45 16.01 -3.30
C ALA A 1027 -22.26 14.51 -2.99
N CYS A 1028 -21.50 14.19 -1.95
CA CYS A 1028 -21.27 12.82 -1.51
C CYS A 1028 -22.51 12.32 -0.72
N GLY A 1029 -23.10 11.22 -1.19
CA GLY A 1029 -24.25 10.56 -0.56
C GLY A 1029 -23.88 9.30 0.24
N CYS A 1030 -22.60 9.17 0.63
CA CYS A 1030 -22.09 8.02 1.37
C CYS A 1030 -22.72 7.95 2.78
N SER A 1031 -22.79 6.77 3.39
CA SER A 1031 -23.07 6.65 4.84
C SER A 1031 -21.80 6.37 5.67
N CYS A 1032 -20.67 6.09 5.04
CA CYS A 1032 -19.41 5.67 5.67
C CYS A 1032 -18.46 6.81 6.10
N CYS A 1033 -18.83 8.08 5.90
CA CYS A 1033 -17.93 9.23 5.99
C CYS A 1033 -18.65 10.46 6.58
N GLY A 1034 -17.91 11.31 7.28
CA GLY A 1034 -18.39 12.63 7.70
C GLY A 1034 -18.49 13.57 6.50
N HIS A 1035 -19.51 14.43 6.47
CA HIS A 1035 -19.75 15.40 5.40
C HIS A 1035 -19.65 16.84 5.92
N GLU A 1036 -20.02 17.82 5.10
CA GLU A 1036 -19.98 19.27 5.39
C GLU A 1036 -20.48 19.62 6.80
N LYS A 1037 -21.61 19.04 7.22
CA LYS A 1037 -22.22 19.28 8.54
C LYS A 1037 -21.29 18.91 9.71
N ALA A 1038 -20.47 17.86 9.57
CA ALA A 1038 -19.57 17.43 10.63
C ALA A 1038 -18.45 18.46 10.85
N ILE A 1039 -17.88 19.01 9.78
CA ILE A 1039 -16.85 20.06 9.86
C ILE A 1039 -17.46 21.34 10.47
N ASN A 1040 -18.64 21.76 10.02
CA ASN A 1040 -19.30 22.94 10.57
C ASN A 1040 -19.62 22.79 12.07
N ASN A 1041 -20.07 21.61 12.50
CA ASN A 1041 -20.31 21.33 13.92
C ASN A 1041 -19.03 21.35 14.76
N ALA A 1042 -17.93 20.78 14.25
CA ALA A 1042 -16.65 20.83 14.93
C ALA A 1042 -16.13 22.27 15.06
N LYS A 1043 -16.26 23.09 14.01
CA LYS A 1043 -15.86 24.50 14.03
C LYS A 1043 -16.64 25.34 15.04
N MET A 1044 -17.93 25.04 15.27
CA MET A 1044 -18.71 25.71 16.34
C MET A 1044 -18.14 25.48 17.75
N ASN A 1045 -17.38 24.40 17.95
CA ASN A 1045 -16.69 24.09 19.20
C ASN A 1045 -15.22 24.56 19.23
N GLY A 1046 -14.76 25.29 18.20
CA GLY A 1046 -13.36 25.72 18.06
C GLY A 1046 -12.40 24.60 17.66
N TRP A 1047 -12.89 23.57 16.96
CA TRP A 1047 -12.10 22.43 16.48
C TRP A 1047 -11.91 22.48 14.95
N TYR A 1048 -11.02 21.63 14.44
CA TYR A 1048 -10.73 21.45 13.02
C TYR A 1048 -10.23 22.74 12.33
N GLU A 1049 -9.35 23.47 13.02
CA GLU A 1049 -8.66 24.65 12.47
C GLU A 1049 -7.78 24.30 11.26
N ASN A 1050 -7.35 23.04 11.12
CA ASN A 1050 -6.56 22.56 9.99
C ASN A 1050 -7.36 22.29 8.71
N LEU A 1051 -8.69 22.40 8.75
CA LEU A 1051 -9.57 22.18 7.59
C LEU A 1051 -10.40 23.42 7.28
N SER A 1052 -10.72 23.64 6.00
CA SER A 1052 -11.61 24.71 5.52
C SER A 1052 -12.60 24.18 4.48
N LEU A 1053 -13.82 24.74 4.44
CA LEU A 1053 -14.82 24.48 3.39
C LEU A 1053 -14.77 25.51 2.25
N THR A 1054 -13.85 26.48 2.34
CA THR A 1054 -13.60 27.52 1.34
C THR A 1054 -12.12 27.57 1.00
N GLY A 1055 -11.82 27.70 -0.30
CA GLY A 1055 -10.46 27.82 -0.82
C GLY A 1055 -10.02 29.28 -1.02
N LYS A 1056 -10.79 30.25 -0.54
CA LYS A 1056 -10.45 31.67 -0.68
C LYS A 1056 -9.40 32.07 0.35
N THR A 1057 -8.36 32.75 -0.13
CA THR A 1057 -7.15 33.10 0.65
C THR A 1057 -7.43 33.92 1.90
N ASP A 1058 -8.46 34.76 1.89
CA ASP A 1058 -8.86 35.63 3.01
C ASP A 1058 -9.87 34.98 3.97
N GLU A 1059 -10.45 33.82 3.62
CA GLU A 1059 -11.45 33.13 4.44
C GLU A 1059 -10.91 31.87 5.14
N VAL A 1060 -9.74 31.35 4.74
CA VAL A 1060 -9.12 30.20 5.41
C VAL A 1060 -8.57 30.57 6.80
N PRO A 1061 -8.63 29.65 7.79
CA PRO A 1061 -8.13 29.92 9.15
C PRO A 1061 -6.63 30.27 9.25
N TRP A 1062 -5.84 29.89 8.25
CA TRP A 1062 -4.39 30.11 8.18
C TRP A 1062 -3.99 31.25 7.23
N SER A 1063 -4.90 32.15 6.89
CA SER A 1063 -4.65 33.25 5.93
C SER A 1063 -3.45 34.13 6.30
N HIS A 1064 -3.19 34.35 7.60
CA HIS A 1064 -2.03 35.11 8.10
C HIS A 1064 -0.68 34.40 7.92
N LEU A 1065 -0.68 33.09 7.64
CA LEU A 1065 0.53 32.30 7.43
C LEU A 1065 0.97 32.28 5.96
N ILE A 1066 0.04 32.44 5.01
CA ILE A 1066 0.29 32.28 3.56
C ILE A 1066 1.37 33.24 3.03
N PHE A 1067 1.38 34.48 3.51
CA PHE A 1067 2.39 35.48 3.13
C PHE A 1067 3.38 35.81 4.24
N ASN A 1068 3.39 35.01 5.31
CA ASN A 1068 4.34 35.22 6.41
C ASN A 1068 5.76 34.88 5.95
N GLU A 1069 6.75 35.70 6.29
CA GLU A 1069 8.14 35.50 5.85
C GLU A 1069 8.72 34.13 6.24
N LYS A 1070 8.29 33.56 7.37
CA LYS A 1070 8.73 32.25 7.87
C LYS A 1070 7.98 31.09 7.22
N TYR A 1071 6.67 31.25 6.96
CA TYR A 1071 5.78 30.15 6.62
C TYR A 1071 5.26 30.15 5.17
N GLY A 1072 5.35 31.26 4.45
CA GLY A 1072 4.75 31.40 3.11
C GLY A 1072 5.40 30.56 2.01
N LYS A 1073 6.43 29.77 2.34
CA LYS A 1073 7.00 28.76 1.43
C LYS A 1073 6.41 27.36 1.62
N ILE A 1074 5.72 27.13 2.73
CA ILE A 1074 5.21 25.81 3.12
C ILE A 1074 3.69 25.82 3.30
N VAL A 1075 3.11 26.95 3.71
CA VAL A 1075 1.66 27.12 3.88
C VAL A 1075 1.04 27.70 2.60
N ASP A 1076 0.06 26.98 2.06
CA ASP A 1076 -0.79 27.42 0.95
C ASP A 1076 -2.22 26.85 1.12
N ILE A 1077 -2.98 26.70 0.04
CA ILE A 1077 -4.35 26.17 0.04
C ILE A 1077 -4.40 24.96 -0.89
N TYR A 1078 -4.47 23.78 -0.29
CA TYR A 1078 -4.54 22.51 -1.01
C TYR A 1078 -5.96 21.96 -0.90
N GLU A 1079 -6.60 21.68 -2.04
CA GLU A 1079 -7.90 21.01 -2.07
C GLU A 1079 -7.73 19.51 -1.76
N GLY A 1080 -8.64 18.97 -0.96
CA GLY A 1080 -8.67 17.59 -0.51
C GLY A 1080 -8.42 17.48 1.00
N GLY A 1081 -9.28 16.71 1.67
CA GLY A 1081 -9.23 16.48 3.11
C GLY A 1081 -10.53 15.86 3.62
N TYR A 1082 -10.53 15.36 4.86
CA TYR A 1082 -11.72 14.79 5.50
C TYR A 1082 -12.46 13.76 4.62
N MET A 1083 -11.70 12.82 4.08
CA MET A 1083 -12.11 11.69 3.21
C MET A 1083 -12.50 12.08 1.78
N HIS A 1084 -12.46 13.35 1.38
CA HIS A 1084 -12.96 13.85 0.10
C HIS A 1084 -11.89 14.60 -0.70
N SER A 1085 -11.84 14.40 -2.01
CA SER A 1085 -10.89 15.09 -2.89
C SER A 1085 -11.30 16.52 -3.25
N ARG A 1086 -12.59 16.88 -3.12
CA ARG A 1086 -13.13 18.19 -3.52
C ARG A 1086 -13.98 18.84 -2.43
N GLY A 1087 -13.91 20.17 -2.33
CA GLY A 1087 -14.75 20.96 -1.41
C GLY A 1087 -14.29 21.02 0.06
N VAL A 1088 -13.11 20.49 0.36
CA VAL A 1088 -12.41 20.66 1.65
C VAL A 1088 -10.99 21.09 1.33
N TYR A 1089 -10.42 21.98 2.12
CA TYR A 1089 -9.08 22.53 1.93
C TYR A 1089 -8.25 22.39 3.19
N ARG A 1090 -6.94 22.27 3.02
CA ARG A 1090 -5.92 22.17 4.07
C ARG A 1090 -4.72 23.06 3.75
N SER A 1091 -3.90 23.34 4.77
CA SER A 1091 -2.87 24.38 4.67
C SER A 1091 -1.55 23.91 4.06
N GLU A 1092 -1.30 22.60 4.06
CA GLU A 1092 -0.05 21.98 3.61
C GLU A 1092 -0.35 20.66 2.90
N TYR A 1093 0.55 20.18 2.06
CA TYR A 1093 0.35 18.96 1.26
C TYR A 1093 0.18 17.71 2.12
N ASN A 1094 0.74 17.70 3.32
CA ASN A 1094 0.68 16.56 4.20
C ASN A 1094 0.90 16.92 5.67
N SER A 1095 0.40 16.07 6.56
CA SER A 1095 0.61 16.17 7.99
C SER A 1095 0.36 14.83 8.67
N CYS A 1096 0.56 14.80 9.99
CA CYS A 1096 0.19 13.71 10.88
C CYS A 1096 -1.28 13.32 10.69
N MET A 1097 -2.15 14.30 10.42
CA MET A 1097 -3.59 14.08 10.22
C MET A 1097 -3.92 13.44 8.85
N ASN A 1098 -2.93 13.27 7.97
CA ASN A 1098 -3.09 12.68 6.64
C ASN A 1098 -2.32 11.37 6.44
N TYR A 1099 -1.23 11.10 7.17
CA TYR A 1099 -0.49 9.83 7.03
C TYR A 1099 0.22 9.38 8.32
N ASN A 1100 -0.19 9.83 9.51
CA ASN A 1100 0.44 9.46 10.79
C ASN A 1100 1.96 9.78 10.88
N ILE A 1101 2.46 10.63 9.99
CA ILE A 1101 3.86 11.09 10.01
C ILE A 1101 4.11 12.00 11.23
N PRO A 1102 5.33 12.09 11.76
CA PRO A 1102 5.65 12.85 12.97
C PRO A 1102 5.78 14.36 12.69
N TYR A 1103 4.76 14.93 12.03
CA TYR A 1103 4.72 16.33 11.65
C TYR A 1103 3.29 16.86 11.57
N TYR A 1104 2.92 17.82 12.43
CA TYR A 1104 1.68 18.58 12.22
C TYR A 1104 1.93 19.77 11.31
N SER A 1105 0.97 20.11 10.44
CA SER A 1105 1.02 21.34 9.63
C SER A 1105 1.13 22.58 10.51
N THR A 1106 1.60 23.69 9.96
CA THR A 1106 1.88 24.93 10.70
C THR A 1106 0.65 25.46 11.42
N ILE A 1107 -0.52 25.47 10.76
CA ILE A 1107 -1.78 25.86 11.41
C ILE A 1107 -2.16 24.91 12.55
N SER A 1108 -1.86 23.61 12.39
CA SER A 1108 -2.09 22.62 13.44
C SER A 1108 -1.19 22.87 14.64
N ARG A 1109 0.10 23.16 14.44
CA ARG A 1109 1.04 23.53 15.52
C ARG A 1109 0.60 24.82 16.21
N GLU A 1110 0.17 25.83 15.46
CA GLU A 1110 -0.36 27.07 16.03
C GLU A 1110 -1.61 26.82 16.90
N ALA A 1111 -2.58 26.03 16.39
CA ALA A 1111 -3.79 25.67 17.11
C ALA A 1111 -3.49 24.90 18.40
N ILE A 1112 -2.54 23.96 18.35
CA ILE A 1112 -2.05 23.24 19.53
C ILE A 1112 -1.43 24.22 20.53
N VAL A 1113 -0.53 25.11 20.11
CA VAL A 1113 0.13 26.08 21.02
C VAL A 1113 -0.89 27.04 21.66
N LYS A 1114 -1.86 27.55 20.90
CA LYS A 1114 -2.96 28.37 21.45
C LYS A 1114 -3.64 27.65 22.61
N ARG A 1115 -3.94 26.36 22.44
CA ARG A 1115 -4.59 25.53 23.45
C ARG A 1115 -3.68 25.20 24.64
N ILE A 1116 -2.38 24.96 24.41
CA ILE A 1116 -1.41 24.80 25.51
C ILE A 1116 -1.39 26.07 26.37
N MET A 1117 -1.33 27.26 25.76
CA MET A 1117 -1.33 28.54 26.49
C MET A 1117 -2.63 28.72 27.27
N GLU A 1118 -3.79 28.50 26.63
CA GLU A 1118 -5.10 28.58 27.26
C GLU A 1118 -5.21 27.64 28.48
N TYR A 1119 -4.85 26.37 28.32
CA TYR A 1119 -4.92 25.37 29.39
C TYR A 1119 -3.88 25.61 30.47
N ALA A 1120 -2.77 26.26 30.17
CA ALA A 1120 -1.78 26.71 31.14
C ALA A 1120 -2.13 28.05 31.82
N GLY A 1121 -3.21 28.72 31.40
CA GLY A 1121 -3.62 30.03 31.93
C GLY A 1121 -2.70 31.18 31.49
N GLU A 1122 -2.09 31.06 30.32
CA GLU A 1122 -1.14 32.00 29.74
C GLU A 1122 -1.73 32.64 28.46
N GLU A 1123 -1.26 33.83 28.11
CA GLU A 1123 -1.70 34.52 26.89
C GLU A 1123 -0.89 34.06 25.66
N TYR A 1124 -1.61 33.75 24.58
CA TYR A 1124 -1.03 33.46 23.27
C TYR A 1124 -0.50 34.74 22.59
N SER A 1125 0.65 34.64 21.93
CA SER A 1125 1.17 35.64 20.99
C SER A 1125 1.73 34.93 19.77
N PHE A 1126 1.35 35.43 18.58
CA PHE A 1126 1.84 34.89 17.32
C PHE A 1126 3.36 35.07 17.18
N GLU A 1127 3.91 36.17 17.66
CA GLU A 1127 5.35 36.45 17.64
C GLU A 1127 6.12 35.45 18.51
N LYS A 1128 5.58 35.11 19.70
CA LYS A 1128 6.18 34.08 20.56
C LYS A 1128 6.06 32.69 19.95
N PHE A 1129 4.92 32.37 19.34
CA PHE A 1129 4.75 31.12 18.59
C PHE A 1129 5.79 31.05 17.46
N ALA A 1130 5.85 32.05 16.58
CA ALA A 1130 6.77 32.08 15.46
C ALA A 1130 8.25 32.08 15.89
N ALA A 1131 8.60 32.65 17.05
CA ALA A 1131 9.96 32.60 17.58
C ALA A 1131 10.34 31.19 18.10
N ASN A 1132 9.38 30.46 18.67
CA ASN A 1132 9.62 29.15 19.29
C ASN A 1132 9.28 27.96 18.38
N ASP A 1133 8.50 28.16 17.34
CA ASP A 1133 8.10 27.11 16.41
C ASP A 1133 9.31 26.65 15.59
N ASN A 1134 9.55 25.35 15.57
CA ASN A 1134 10.67 24.79 14.84
C ASN A 1134 10.19 24.14 13.53
N ILE A 1135 10.59 24.73 12.40
CA ILE A 1135 10.34 24.21 11.05
C ILE A 1135 11.60 23.61 10.42
N GLU A 1136 12.72 23.61 11.12
CA GLU A 1136 13.94 22.94 10.67
C GLU A 1136 13.71 21.44 10.87
N ASN A 1137 13.77 20.65 9.79
CA ASN A 1137 13.43 19.21 9.69
C ASN A 1137 11.98 18.87 9.33
N LEU A 1138 11.34 19.65 8.45
CA LEU A 1138 10.14 19.19 7.73
C LEU A 1138 10.43 17.84 7.05
N PRO A 1139 9.61 16.81 7.25
CA PRO A 1139 9.67 15.61 6.41
C PRO A 1139 9.57 16.02 4.94
N GLU A 1140 10.32 15.40 4.02
CA GLU A 1140 10.13 15.65 2.56
C GLU A 1140 8.69 15.36 2.12
N THR A 1141 7.95 14.56 2.90
CA THR A 1141 6.53 14.29 2.68
C THR A 1141 5.58 15.40 3.13
N ALA A 1142 6.03 16.41 3.89
CA ALA A 1142 5.23 17.48 4.50
C ALA A 1142 4.94 18.68 3.59
N THR A 1143 5.83 18.97 2.65
CA THR A 1143 5.74 20.02 1.62
C THR A 1143 5.37 19.41 0.29
#